data_AF-A0A2M7PAY7-F1
#
_entry.id   AF-A0A2M7PAY7-F1
#
_cell.length_a   1.000
_cell.length_b   1.000
_cell.length_c   1.000
_cell.angle_alpha   90.00
_cell.angle_beta   90.00
_cell.angle_gamma   90.00
#
_symmetry.space_group_name_H-M   'P 1'
#
loop_
_entity.id
_entity.type
_entity.pdbx_description
1 polymer ?
#
loop_
_entity_poly.entity_id
_entity_poly.type
_entity_poly.pdbx_seq_one_letter_code
_entity_poly.pdbx_strand_id
1 'polypeptide(L)'
;HQEWDANNDGLPDAYFEASDGARLEGALQNAIAAILAKTASGTTVSMLATSSTGEGNVVQASFAPRLTKGSLDGGSLESATWVGSLQALWVDPRGLPREDTNQDRRLEVADDRVLRYRVDEQGNTLVDRYAVSAASPYPDLQNDTPLPAVAMADLRPVWEAGAVLAATPPEDRTIYTSLDNATFTAFANANATAIRPYLGVKDGGAWGYLGESPGDRAANLIRYIRGQDTGLAGATQVRNRTINGRTLKLGDIIHATPVSVAGPPDRFGLLYGDLSYEAYAKKYTPRREQGAANVLGRETMVYAGANDGMLHAFTSWLYDAEGREFIKPAGAGAGETIGAELWAYIPQALLPHLKWLARQDYGHVYYVDLPPKVGDARIFADDDVHPDGWGTVLIGGLGLGGKEIEVTDDFNHDGIDVTRRFVSSYFAIDITKPRAPRLLWEKSYEDLGLTTCTPAIIKVGPLDFKTKTQDDKWFLVLGSGPSADQGSLAGFNGQSVKNGHVYIIDLATGEPYRHGAHDWLFATDDPKAFLGGAAGFDMGLNYNVDAIYLTEAHEEADGASAGALYKVTVPWVCTAGDCGGVAYGSSTGGAYVSDPLDLAHPWRLTKIFAAPRPVTAPPALSLDFDKRVWIYFGTGRYFSLADRTSKDQEYLYGVMDPFFNQEHRPDPAGFFDDSFYHNADTALTVSGDTLLDAAGLMVMAGGGVYRTVDLGYYGDFTHLLRAQRQKNGWQRRLVTPGERALAKPVISGGLALFTTFAPSPAPCDYGGRGALHALYFETGTAYKRPVFDNGVEDVILPDIKAP
;
A
#
# COMPACT_ATOMS: atom_id res chain seq x y z
N HIS A 1 -44.69 -26.68 -13.06
CA HIS A 1 -44.00 -26.93 -14.33
C HIS A 1 -42.82 -25.97 -14.52
N GLN A 2 -43.01 -24.65 -14.43
CA GLN A 2 -41.89 -23.67 -14.51
C GLN A 2 -40.80 -23.76 -13.43
N GLU A 3 -41.04 -24.44 -12.30
CA GLU A 3 -40.06 -24.53 -11.20
C GLU A 3 -38.97 -25.59 -11.39
N TRP A 4 -39.17 -26.56 -12.30
CA TRP A 4 -38.23 -27.68 -12.46
C TRP A 4 -37.90 -28.04 -13.91
N ASP A 5 -38.66 -27.54 -14.87
CA ASP A 5 -38.50 -27.76 -16.31
C ASP A 5 -38.89 -26.46 -17.01
N ALA A 6 -37.98 -25.48 -16.98
CA ALA A 6 -38.23 -24.13 -17.47
C ALA A 6 -38.27 -24.09 -19.01
N ASN A 7 -37.58 -25.00 -19.69
CA ASN A 7 -37.56 -25.13 -21.14
C ASN A 7 -38.68 -26.05 -21.70
N ASN A 8 -39.42 -26.71 -20.80
CA ASN A 8 -40.61 -27.53 -21.05
C ASN A 8 -40.31 -28.75 -21.95
N ASP A 9 -39.13 -29.35 -21.79
CA ASP A 9 -38.63 -30.49 -22.56
C ASP A 9 -38.92 -31.86 -21.90
N GLY A 10 -39.50 -31.85 -20.69
CA GLY A 10 -39.85 -33.05 -19.93
C GLY A 10 -38.70 -33.62 -19.10
N LEU A 11 -37.53 -32.99 -19.09
CA LEU A 11 -36.39 -33.31 -18.23
C LEU A 11 -36.19 -32.19 -17.20
N PRO A 12 -35.85 -32.51 -15.95
CA PRO A 12 -35.52 -31.47 -14.99
C PRO A 12 -34.28 -30.67 -15.40
N ASP A 13 -34.27 -29.34 -15.23
CA ASP A 13 -33.11 -28.47 -15.54
C ASP A 13 -31.83 -28.83 -14.75
N ALA A 14 -31.95 -29.70 -13.74
CA ALA A 14 -30.86 -30.25 -12.92
C ALA A 14 -30.54 -31.73 -13.22
N TYR A 15 -31.09 -32.31 -14.30
CA TYR A 15 -30.85 -33.69 -14.71
C TYR A 15 -29.72 -33.75 -15.75
N PHE A 16 -28.65 -34.48 -15.41
CA PHE A 16 -27.50 -34.68 -16.28
C PHE A 16 -27.35 -36.18 -16.60
N GLU A 17 -27.64 -36.56 -17.84
CA GLU A 17 -27.41 -37.93 -18.32
C GLU A 17 -26.11 -37.99 -19.14
N ALA A 18 -25.19 -38.86 -18.75
CA ALA A 18 -23.94 -39.09 -19.46
C ALA A 18 -23.84 -40.55 -19.91
N SER A 19 -23.79 -40.76 -21.22
CA SER A 19 -23.67 -42.07 -21.85
C SER A 19 -22.23 -42.59 -21.95
N ASP A 20 -21.22 -41.76 -21.65
CA ASP A 20 -19.81 -42.15 -21.52
C ASP A 20 -19.04 -41.26 -20.52
N GLY A 21 -17.87 -41.73 -20.07
CA GLY A 21 -17.07 -41.11 -19.01
C GLY A 21 -16.50 -39.71 -19.31
N ALA A 22 -16.23 -39.36 -20.57
CA ALA A 22 -15.72 -38.03 -20.94
C ALA A 22 -16.83 -36.96 -20.92
N ARG A 23 -18.07 -37.35 -21.26
CA ARG A 23 -19.24 -36.48 -21.11
C ARG A 23 -19.70 -36.37 -19.67
N LEU A 24 -19.47 -37.39 -18.84
CA LEU A 24 -19.74 -37.34 -17.40
C LEU A 24 -18.82 -36.32 -16.71
N GLU A 25 -17.53 -36.29 -17.05
CA GLU A 25 -16.59 -35.28 -16.54
C GLU A 25 -17.03 -33.86 -16.93
N GLY A 26 -17.38 -33.63 -18.21
CA GLY A 26 -17.88 -32.34 -18.66
C GLY A 26 -19.22 -31.93 -18.02
N ALA A 27 -20.13 -32.89 -17.80
CA ALA A 27 -21.41 -32.65 -17.14
C ALA A 27 -21.24 -32.36 -15.63
N LEU A 28 -20.34 -33.06 -14.95
CA LEU A 28 -19.98 -32.77 -13.55
C LEU A 28 -19.27 -31.44 -13.41
N GLN A 29 -18.33 -31.11 -14.30
CA GLN A 29 -17.67 -29.80 -14.31
C GLN A 29 -18.68 -28.68 -14.57
N ASN A 30 -19.64 -28.88 -15.48
CA ASN A 30 -20.70 -27.91 -15.75
C ASN A 30 -21.72 -27.82 -14.61
N ALA A 31 -22.08 -28.92 -13.96
CA ALA A 31 -22.96 -28.92 -12.81
C ALA A 31 -22.30 -28.25 -11.60
N ILE A 32 -21.02 -28.53 -11.33
CA ILE A 32 -20.22 -27.88 -10.30
C ILE A 32 -20.00 -26.40 -10.66
N ALA A 33 -19.74 -26.06 -11.92
CA ALA A 33 -19.62 -24.69 -12.38
C ALA A 33 -20.95 -23.92 -12.33
N ALA A 34 -22.08 -24.58 -12.57
CA ALA A 34 -23.43 -24.00 -12.46
C ALA A 34 -23.85 -23.83 -10.99
N ILE A 35 -23.46 -24.76 -10.11
CA ILE A 35 -23.60 -24.62 -8.66
C ILE A 35 -22.72 -23.46 -8.18
N LEU A 36 -21.45 -23.41 -8.60
CA LEU A 36 -20.52 -22.30 -8.32
C LEU A 36 -21.01 -20.97 -8.93
N ALA A 37 -21.71 -20.97 -10.06
CA ALA A 37 -22.28 -19.76 -10.67
C ALA A 37 -23.57 -19.30 -9.95
N LYS A 38 -24.39 -20.24 -9.46
CA LYS A 38 -25.56 -19.93 -8.60
C LYS A 38 -25.14 -19.48 -7.20
N THR A 39 -24.04 -19.99 -6.64
CA THR A 39 -23.45 -19.47 -5.38
C THR A 39 -22.59 -18.22 -5.60
N ALA A 40 -22.03 -17.98 -6.78
CA ALA A 40 -21.27 -16.78 -7.14
C ALA A 40 -22.12 -15.61 -7.70
N SER A 41 -23.45 -15.68 -7.59
CA SER A 41 -24.31 -14.51 -7.79
C SER A 41 -24.05 -13.41 -6.75
N GLY A 42 -23.32 -13.72 -5.67
CA GLY A 42 -22.53 -12.75 -4.93
C GLY A 42 -21.09 -12.83 -5.40
N THR A 43 -20.70 -12.03 -6.38
CA THR A 43 -19.27 -11.83 -6.66
C THR A 43 -18.66 -11.29 -5.39
N THR A 44 -17.86 -12.09 -4.68
CA THR A 44 -17.05 -11.61 -3.55
C THR A 44 -16.04 -10.62 -4.11
N VAL A 45 -16.47 -9.38 -4.23
CA VAL A 45 -15.61 -8.22 -4.35
C VAL A 45 -14.86 -8.18 -3.03
N SER A 46 -13.61 -8.65 -3.04
CA SER A 46 -12.75 -8.53 -1.87
C SER A 46 -12.47 -7.05 -1.66
N MET A 47 -13.09 -6.47 -0.63
CA MET A 47 -12.82 -5.11 -0.20
C MET A 47 -11.47 -5.07 0.53
N LEU A 48 -10.40 -4.92 -0.22
CA LEU A 48 -9.40 -3.95 0.22
C LEU A 48 -9.89 -2.58 -0.24
N ALA A 49 -10.84 -2.01 0.51
CA ALA A 49 -11.18 -0.59 0.39
C ALA A 49 -10.04 0.25 0.96
N THR A 50 -8.88 0.10 0.33
CA THR A 50 -7.73 0.96 0.48
C THR A 50 -8.17 2.26 -0.17
N SER A 51 -8.58 3.17 0.70
CA SER A 51 -9.16 4.43 0.31
C SER A 51 -8.11 5.51 0.43
N SER A 52 -7.86 6.20 -0.68
CA SER A 52 -7.27 7.53 -0.61
C SER A 52 -8.40 8.54 -0.72
N THR A 53 -8.47 9.44 0.24
CA THR A 53 -9.33 10.61 0.17
C THR A 53 -8.63 11.66 -0.69
N GLY A 54 -9.20 11.97 -1.85
CA GLY A 54 -8.89 13.19 -2.59
C GLY A 54 -9.75 14.35 -2.10
N GLU A 55 -9.55 15.55 -2.65
CA GLU A 55 -10.45 16.66 -2.38
C GLU A 55 -11.85 16.33 -2.91
N GLY A 56 -12.77 16.01 -2.01
CA GLY A 56 -14.17 15.71 -2.32
C GLY A 56 -14.47 14.27 -2.75
N ASN A 57 -13.49 13.39 -2.96
CA ASN A 57 -13.74 12.00 -3.37
C ASN A 57 -12.94 10.96 -2.57
N VAL A 58 -13.40 9.71 -2.63
CA VAL A 58 -12.71 8.53 -2.11
C VAL A 58 -12.55 7.52 -3.24
N VAL A 59 -11.34 7.02 -3.43
CA VAL A 59 -11.04 6.02 -4.45
C VAL A 59 -10.93 4.65 -3.81
N GLN A 60 -11.57 3.64 -4.38
CA GLN A 60 -11.60 2.28 -3.85
C GLN A 60 -11.17 1.29 -4.92
N ALA A 61 -10.18 0.47 -4.59
CA ALA A 61 -9.79 -0.68 -5.38
C ALA A 61 -10.57 -1.93 -4.94
N SER A 62 -10.82 -2.83 -5.88
CA SER A 62 -11.36 -4.15 -5.60
C SER A 62 -11.02 -5.14 -6.71
N PHE A 63 -11.22 -6.43 -6.48
CA PHE A 63 -10.96 -7.45 -7.49
C PHE A 63 -11.92 -8.64 -7.42
N ALA A 64 -12.03 -9.34 -8.56
CA ALA A 64 -12.79 -10.56 -8.73
C ALA A 64 -11.86 -11.69 -9.20
N PRO A 65 -11.63 -12.75 -8.39
CA PRO A 65 -10.81 -13.89 -8.79
C PRO A 65 -11.35 -14.62 -10.03
N ARG A 66 -12.67 -14.64 -10.20
CA ARG A 66 -13.36 -15.16 -11.38
C ARG A 66 -14.66 -14.39 -11.59
N LEU A 67 -14.78 -13.79 -12.76
CA LEU A 67 -15.98 -13.15 -13.28
C LEU A 67 -16.54 -14.04 -14.40
N THR A 68 -17.78 -14.49 -14.27
CA THR A 68 -18.44 -15.32 -15.28
C THR A 68 -19.75 -14.65 -15.70
N LYS A 69 -20.02 -14.57 -17.01
CA LYS A 69 -21.23 -13.94 -17.55
C LYS A 69 -21.81 -14.80 -18.67
N GLY A 70 -23.12 -15.04 -18.63
CA GLY A 70 -23.86 -15.85 -19.61
C GLY A 70 -25.09 -16.53 -19.01
N SER A 71 -26.02 -16.97 -19.86
CA SER A 71 -27.15 -17.84 -19.48
C SER A 71 -26.83 -19.30 -19.82
N LEU A 72 -27.32 -20.23 -19.00
CA LEU A 72 -27.27 -21.67 -19.27
C LEU A 72 -28.13 -22.06 -20.51
N ASP A 73 -29.01 -21.18 -20.96
CA ASP A 73 -29.92 -21.39 -22.11
C ASP A 73 -29.23 -21.09 -23.45
N GLY A 74 -28.25 -21.93 -23.82
CA GLY A 74 -27.69 -21.97 -25.18
C GLY A 74 -26.71 -20.86 -25.56
N GLY A 75 -26.28 -20.02 -24.60
CA GLY A 75 -25.17 -19.08 -24.77
C GLY A 75 -23.83 -19.67 -24.30
N SER A 76 -22.72 -19.27 -24.92
CA SER A 76 -21.38 -19.59 -24.40
C SER A 76 -21.16 -18.87 -23.05
N LEU A 77 -20.78 -19.62 -22.01
CA LEU A 77 -20.31 -19.02 -20.75
C LEU A 77 -18.96 -18.35 -20.99
N GLU A 78 -18.90 -17.03 -20.83
CA GLU A 78 -17.66 -16.28 -20.87
C GLU A 78 -17.14 -16.11 -19.44
N SER A 79 -15.84 -16.32 -19.23
CA SER A 79 -15.22 -16.08 -17.94
C SER A 79 -13.86 -15.43 -18.05
N ALA A 80 -13.61 -14.44 -17.19
CA ALA A 80 -12.32 -13.85 -16.96
C ALA A 80 -11.92 -14.09 -15.50
N THR A 81 -10.64 -14.30 -15.24
CA THR A 81 -10.12 -14.46 -13.87
C THR A 81 -9.32 -13.22 -13.47
N TRP A 82 -9.09 -13.01 -12.17
CA TRP A 82 -8.18 -11.98 -11.64
C TRP A 82 -8.37 -10.59 -12.28
N VAL A 83 -9.61 -10.12 -12.26
CA VAL A 83 -10.00 -8.82 -12.83
C VAL A 83 -10.01 -7.79 -11.71
N GLY A 84 -9.35 -6.65 -11.91
CA GLY A 84 -9.44 -5.51 -11.00
C GLY A 84 -10.54 -4.52 -11.38
N SER A 85 -10.99 -3.77 -10.38
CA SER A 85 -11.86 -2.61 -10.52
C SER A 85 -11.35 -1.50 -9.60
N LEU A 86 -11.45 -0.26 -10.08
CA LEU A 86 -11.02 0.93 -9.36
C LEU A 86 -12.06 2.01 -9.57
N GLN A 87 -12.76 2.39 -8.51
CA GLN A 87 -13.88 3.32 -8.57
C GLN A 87 -13.66 4.54 -7.69
N ALA A 88 -14.22 5.68 -8.07
CA ALA A 88 -14.30 6.86 -7.22
C ALA A 88 -15.73 7.15 -6.78
N LEU A 89 -15.91 7.38 -5.49
CA LEU A 89 -17.14 7.82 -4.86
C LEU A 89 -16.96 9.23 -4.31
N TRP A 90 -18.04 9.98 -4.16
CA TRP A 90 -17.97 11.28 -3.50
C TRP A 90 -17.78 11.12 -1.99
N VAL A 91 -17.17 12.12 -1.36
CA VAL A 91 -17.17 12.29 0.10
C VAL A 91 -17.79 13.65 0.38
N ASP A 92 -18.89 13.65 1.12
CA ASP A 92 -19.59 14.89 1.43
C ASP A 92 -18.91 15.69 2.58
N PRO A 93 -19.35 16.94 2.85
CA PRO A 93 -18.77 17.75 3.94
C PRO A 93 -18.91 17.16 5.35
N ARG A 94 -19.72 16.11 5.54
CA ARG A 94 -19.84 15.36 6.80
C ARG A 94 -18.97 14.09 6.82
N GLY A 95 -18.20 13.84 5.77
CA GLY A 95 -17.35 12.67 5.63
C GLY A 95 -18.10 11.40 5.18
N LEU A 96 -19.35 11.53 4.71
CA LEU A 96 -20.13 10.37 4.28
C LEU A 96 -19.85 10.04 2.80
N PRO A 97 -19.60 8.77 2.45
CA PRO A 97 -19.41 8.36 1.07
C PRO A 97 -20.75 8.40 0.30
N ARG A 98 -20.72 8.86 -0.94
CA ARG A 98 -21.89 8.99 -1.82
C ARG A 98 -21.65 8.45 -3.23
N GLU A 99 -22.67 7.85 -3.83
CA GLU A 99 -22.69 7.56 -5.27
C GLU A 99 -22.99 8.85 -6.06
N ASP A 100 -22.67 8.86 -7.35
CA ASP A 100 -23.09 9.87 -8.32
C ASP A 100 -24.40 9.40 -8.96
N THR A 101 -25.53 9.70 -8.29
CA THR A 101 -26.82 9.05 -8.58
C THR A 101 -27.35 9.40 -9.97
N ASN A 102 -27.14 10.66 -10.38
CA ASN A 102 -27.59 11.24 -11.65
C ASN A 102 -26.48 11.23 -12.73
N GLN A 103 -25.24 10.85 -12.38
CA GLN A 103 -24.07 10.76 -13.27
C GLN A 103 -23.68 12.11 -13.91
N ASP A 104 -23.90 13.20 -13.19
CA ASP A 104 -23.57 14.56 -13.65
C ASP A 104 -22.13 14.98 -13.27
N ARG A 105 -21.44 14.17 -12.46
CA ARG A 105 -20.06 14.42 -11.97
C ARG A 105 -19.95 15.66 -11.09
N ARG A 106 -21.02 15.98 -10.38
CA ARG A 106 -21.08 17.04 -9.41
C ARG A 106 -21.69 16.51 -8.11
N LEU A 107 -21.11 16.88 -6.99
CA LEU A 107 -21.66 16.47 -5.70
C LEU A 107 -22.91 17.31 -5.36
N GLU A 108 -24.07 16.68 -5.48
CA GLU A 108 -25.38 17.25 -5.16
C GLU A 108 -26.00 16.51 -3.97
N VAL A 109 -25.76 17.00 -2.74
CA VAL A 109 -26.21 16.34 -1.49
C VAL A 109 -27.72 16.08 -1.39
N ALA A 110 -28.52 16.72 -2.23
CA ALA A 110 -29.97 16.54 -2.31
C ALA A 110 -30.39 15.35 -3.20
N ASP A 111 -29.50 14.88 -4.08
CA ASP A 111 -29.80 13.85 -5.08
C ASP A 111 -28.85 12.63 -4.96
N ASP A 112 -27.57 12.87 -4.65
CA ASP A 112 -26.55 11.84 -4.48
C ASP A 112 -26.73 11.07 -3.19
N ARG A 113 -27.00 9.77 -3.32
CA ARG A 113 -27.34 8.91 -2.18
C ARG A 113 -26.13 8.62 -1.31
N VAL A 114 -26.37 8.60 0.00
CA VAL A 114 -25.38 8.16 1.00
C VAL A 114 -25.27 6.64 1.00
N LEU A 115 -24.03 6.17 1.11
CA LEU A 115 -23.68 4.75 1.10
C LEU A 115 -23.25 4.29 2.49
N ARG A 116 -23.68 3.08 2.88
CA ARG A 116 -23.15 2.36 4.04
C ARG A 116 -22.84 0.93 3.65
N TYR A 117 -21.61 0.50 3.90
CA TYR A 117 -21.20 -0.88 3.65
C TYR A 117 -21.67 -1.77 4.80
N ARG A 118 -22.15 -2.97 4.46
CA ARG A 118 -22.42 -4.04 5.42
C ARG A 118 -21.99 -5.37 4.84
N VAL A 119 -21.82 -6.35 5.71
CA VAL A 119 -21.62 -7.75 5.32
C VAL A 119 -22.84 -8.55 5.73
N ASP A 120 -23.35 -9.39 4.84
CA ASP A 120 -24.47 -10.29 5.16
C ASP A 120 -24.01 -11.52 5.97
N GLU A 121 -24.97 -12.35 6.40
CA GLU A 121 -24.70 -13.57 7.17
C GLU A 121 -23.88 -14.61 6.38
N GLN A 122 -23.78 -14.46 5.05
CA GLN A 122 -23.01 -15.31 4.15
C GLN A 122 -21.62 -14.74 3.83
N GLY A 123 -21.25 -13.59 4.40
CA GLY A 123 -19.94 -12.96 4.20
C GLY A 123 -19.85 -12.11 2.93
N ASN A 124 -20.95 -11.84 2.22
CA ASN A 124 -20.94 -10.96 1.05
C ASN A 124 -21.02 -9.50 1.45
N THR A 125 -20.21 -8.66 0.81
CA THR A 125 -20.32 -7.21 0.93
C THR A 125 -21.55 -6.69 0.19
N LEU A 126 -22.44 -6.04 0.92
CA LEU A 126 -23.60 -5.32 0.40
C LEU A 126 -23.48 -3.84 0.73
N VAL A 127 -24.06 -3.01 -0.13
CA VAL A 127 -24.08 -1.55 0.08
C VAL A 127 -25.50 -1.09 0.27
N ASP A 128 -25.79 -0.62 1.48
CA ASP A 128 -27.03 0.06 1.80
C ASP A 128 -26.96 1.49 1.24
N ARG A 129 -28.05 1.90 0.59
CA ARG A 129 -28.19 3.24 0.02
C ARG A 129 -29.30 3.96 0.72
N TYR A 130 -29.09 5.21 1.08
CA TYR A 130 -30.08 6.02 1.77
C TYR A 130 -30.67 7.06 0.82
N ALA A 131 -32.00 7.18 0.84
CA ALA A 131 -32.68 8.21 0.09
C ALA A 131 -32.30 9.60 0.64
N VAL A 132 -32.13 10.56 -0.25
CA VAL A 132 -31.80 11.95 0.07
C VAL A 132 -32.77 12.90 -0.61
N SER A 133 -32.90 14.11 -0.10
CA SER A 133 -33.67 15.19 -0.71
C SER A 133 -33.17 16.55 -0.24
N ALA A 134 -33.61 17.64 -0.86
CA ALA A 134 -33.29 18.99 -0.38
C ALA A 134 -33.75 19.23 1.09
N ALA A 135 -34.81 18.55 1.54
CA ALA A 135 -35.32 18.66 2.92
C ALA A 135 -34.57 17.76 3.91
N SER A 136 -34.06 16.61 3.43
CA SER A 136 -33.24 15.68 4.22
C SER A 136 -32.03 15.22 3.41
N PRO A 137 -30.99 16.08 3.28
CA PRO A 137 -29.80 15.75 2.50
C PRO A 137 -28.84 14.82 3.24
N TYR A 138 -29.01 14.67 4.56
CA TYR A 138 -28.15 13.86 5.42
C TYR A 138 -29.01 12.90 6.24
N PRO A 139 -29.19 11.66 5.77
CA PRO A 139 -29.99 10.65 6.46
C PRO A 139 -29.32 10.23 7.77
N ASP A 140 -30.14 9.82 8.73
CA ASP A 140 -29.68 9.18 9.95
C ASP A 140 -29.39 7.70 9.66
N LEU A 141 -28.12 7.37 9.47
CA LEU A 141 -27.70 6.01 9.09
C LEU A 141 -28.04 4.93 10.13
N GLN A 142 -28.47 5.30 11.33
CA GLN A 142 -28.88 4.37 12.38
C GLN A 142 -30.39 4.16 12.43
N ASN A 143 -31.18 5.20 12.14
CA ASN A 143 -32.64 5.18 12.30
C ASN A 143 -33.41 5.16 10.97
N ASP A 144 -32.82 5.67 9.89
CA ASP A 144 -33.47 5.69 8.58
C ASP A 144 -33.44 4.31 7.92
N THR A 145 -34.51 3.97 7.21
CA THR A 145 -34.58 2.70 6.48
C THR A 145 -33.81 2.80 5.17
N PRO A 146 -32.81 1.95 4.92
CA PRO A 146 -32.09 1.94 3.65
C PRO A 146 -32.98 1.45 2.51
N LEU A 147 -32.67 1.89 1.29
CA LEU A 147 -33.18 1.31 0.05
C LEU A 147 -32.69 -0.14 -0.10
N PRO A 148 -33.30 -0.94 -1.00
CA PRO A 148 -32.79 -2.26 -1.33
C PRO A 148 -31.29 -2.21 -1.63
N ALA A 149 -30.53 -2.97 -0.84
CA ALA A 149 -29.09 -3.01 -0.96
C ALA A 149 -28.67 -3.57 -2.30
N VAL A 150 -27.51 -3.11 -2.74
CA VAL A 150 -26.93 -3.48 -4.02
C VAL A 150 -25.57 -4.12 -3.82
N ALA A 151 -25.15 -4.91 -4.81
CA ALA A 151 -23.77 -5.34 -4.87
C ALA A 151 -22.87 -4.14 -5.19
N MET A 152 -21.58 -4.23 -4.81
CA MET A 152 -20.62 -3.17 -5.13
C MET A 152 -20.51 -2.89 -6.64
N ALA A 153 -20.64 -3.92 -7.48
CA ALA A 153 -20.60 -3.80 -8.93
C ALA A 153 -21.77 -2.98 -9.51
N ASP A 154 -22.85 -2.81 -8.75
CA ASP A 154 -24.06 -2.07 -9.16
C ASP A 154 -24.08 -0.63 -8.64
N LEU A 155 -23.01 -0.19 -7.96
CA LEU A 155 -22.86 1.20 -7.55
C LEU A 155 -22.71 2.12 -8.77
N ARG A 156 -23.07 3.38 -8.58
CA ARG A 156 -22.89 4.44 -9.58
C ARG A 156 -21.75 5.36 -9.13
N PRO A 157 -20.48 4.98 -9.38
CA PRO A 157 -19.37 5.84 -9.04
C PRO A 157 -19.28 7.05 -9.97
N VAL A 158 -18.52 8.07 -9.53
CA VAL A 158 -18.14 9.23 -10.37
C VAL A 158 -17.40 8.75 -11.62
N TRP A 159 -16.57 7.73 -11.46
CA TRP A 159 -15.92 6.98 -12.53
C TRP A 159 -15.49 5.60 -12.06
N GLU A 160 -15.36 4.66 -13.01
CA GLU A 160 -14.79 3.34 -12.80
C GLU A 160 -13.73 3.09 -13.87
N ALA A 161 -12.47 3.04 -13.44
CA ALA A 161 -11.32 3.03 -14.34
C ALA A 161 -11.22 1.73 -15.13
N GLY A 162 -11.63 0.59 -14.57
CA GLY A 162 -11.64 -0.71 -15.27
C GLY A 162 -12.53 -0.70 -16.51
N ALA A 163 -13.70 -0.08 -16.43
CA ALA A 163 -14.69 0.05 -17.48
C ALA A 163 -14.25 1.05 -18.55
N VAL A 164 -13.67 2.19 -18.14
CA VAL A 164 -13.06 3.15 -19.07
C VAL A 164 -11.91 2.47 -19.82
N LEU A 165 -11.01 1.79 -19.11
CA LEU A 165 -9.88 1.09 -19.71
C LEU A 165 -10.31 -0.07 -20.61
N ALA A 166 -11.38 -0.80 -20.25
CA ALA A 166 -11.95 -1.85 -21.09
C ALA A 166 -12.49 -1.29 -22.42
N ALA A 167 -13.02 -0.06 -22.42
CA ALA A 167 -13.48 0.64 -23.62
C ALA A 167 -12.35 1.27 -24.46
N THR A 168 -11.19 1.57 -23.84
CA THR A 168 -10.03 2.15 -24.54
C THR A 168 -9.41 1.15 -25.54
N PRO A 169 -9.20 1.52 -26.81
CA PRO A 169 -8.47 0.69 -27.77
C PRO A 169 -7.04 0.37 -27.31
N PRO A 170 -6.52 -0.86 -27.50
CA PRO A 170 -5.15 -1.22 -27.12
C PRO A 170 -4.06 -0.31 -27.72
N GLU A 171 -4.27 0.25 -28.91
CA GLU A 171 -3.37 1.17 -29.61
C GLU A 171 -3.30 2.56 -28.97
N ASP A 172 -4.38 3.00 -28.33
CA ASP A 172 -4.47 4.34 -27.71
C ASP A 172 -3.83 4.39 -26.32
N ARG A 173 -3.51 3.22 -25.74
CA ARG A 173 -2.87 3.13 -24.42
C ARG A 173 -1.41 3.58 -24.47
N THR A 174 -1.05 4.47 -23.56
CA THR A 174 0.34 4.88 -23.35
C THR A 174 0.96 4.04 -22.23
N ILE A 175 1.76 3.05 -22.60
CA ILE A 175 2.44 2.16 -21.65
C ILE A 175 3.94 2.34 -21.84
N TYR A 176 4.65 2.58 -20.75
CA TYR A 176 6.09 2.72 -20.69
C TYR A 176 6.73 1.49 -20.02
N THR A 177 7.97 1.23 -20.37
CA THR A 177 8.90 0.35 -19.66
C THR A 177 10.26 1.02 -19.63
N SER A 178 11.25 0.46 -18.93
CA SER A 178 12.65 0.88 -19.06
C SER A 178 13.55 -0.25 -19.54
N LEU A 179 14.49 0.06 -20.44
CA LEU A 179 15.51 -0.89 -20.93
C LEU A 179 16.91 -0.57 -20.37
N ASP A 180 17.11 0.65 -19.87
CA ASP A 180 18.35 1.15 -19.26
C ASP A 180 18.18 1.52 -17.78
N ASN A 181 16.98 1.31 -17.23
CA ASN A 181 16.57 1.65 -15.87
C ASN A 181 16.63 3.15 -15.53
N ALA A 182 16.65 4.02 -16.54
CA ALA A 182 16.75 5.47 -16.37
C ALA A 182 15.81 6.25 -17.29
N THR A 183 15.40 5.66 -18.42
CA THR A 183 14.54 6.33 -19.41
C THR A 183 13.29 5.51 -19.73
N PHE A 184 12.21 6.22 -20.07
CA PHE A 184 11.00 5.59 -20.57
C PHE A 184 11.16 5.18 -22.03
N THR A 185 10.89 3.91 -22.28
CA THR A 185 10.72 3.30 -23.60
C THR A 185 9.25 2.92 -23.76
N ALA A 186 8.62 3.29 -24.87
CA ALA A 186 7.22 2.90 -25.11
C ALA A 186 7.09 1.38 -25.27
N PHE A 187 6.23 0.75 -24.46
CA PHE A 187 5.89 -0.67 -24.54
C PHE A 187 4.85 -0.89 -25.64
N ALA A 188 5.33 -0.98 -26.88
CA ALA A 188 4.51 -1.13 -28.08
C ALA A 188 5.25 -1.95 -29.14
N ASN A 189 4.52 -2.51 -30.10
CA ASN A 189 5.12 -3.35 -31.15
C ASN A 189 6.15 -2.60 -32.01
N ALA A 190 6.07 -1.27 -32.08
CA ALA A 190 7.10 -0.44 -32.72
C ALA A 190 8.50 -0.65 -32.11
N ASN A 191 8.57 -0.98 -30.81
CA ASN A 191 9.80 -1.26 -30.07
C ASN A 191 9.98 -2.76 -29.77
N ALA A 192 9.22 -3.66 -30.41
CA ALA A 192 9.24 -5.09 -30.10
C ALA A 192 10.64 -5.72 -30.22
N THR A 193 11.44 -5.29 -31.22
CA THR A 193 12.81 -5.78 -31.38
C THR A 193 13.68 -5.46 -30.17
N ALA A 194 13.57 -4.23 -29.65
CA ALA A 194 14.34 -3.79 -28.48
C ALA A 194 13.86 -4.47 -27.19
N ILE A 195 12.56 -4.70 -27.05
CA ILE A 195 11.93 -5.27 -25.85
C ILE A 195 12.08 -6.80 -25.79
N ARG A 196 12.08 -7.49 -26.94
CA ARG A 196 12.07 -8.97 -27.04
C ARG A 196 13.02 -9.68 -26.05
N PRO A 197 14.31 -9.30 -25.94
CA PRO A 197 15.26 -10.01 -25.07
C PRO A 197 14.86 -10.01 -23.59
N TYR A 198 14.10 -9.00 -23.16
CA TYR A 198 13.65 -8.83 -21.78
C TYR A 198 12.39 -9.64 -21.44
N LEU A 199 11.63 -10.10 -22.45
CA LEU A 199 10.39 -10.86 -22.22
C LEU A 199 10.64 -12.33 -21.88
N GLY A 200 11.86 -12.85 -22.12
CA GLY A 200 12.22 -14.24 -21.84
C GLY A 200 11.36 -15.25 -22.58
N VAL A 201 11.04 -14.96 -23.85
CA VAL A 201 10.19 -15.78 -24.73
C VAL A 201 10.95 -16.41 -25.90
N LYS A 202 12.28 -16.59 -25.77
CA LYS A 202 13.13 -17.16 -26.84
C LYS A 202 12.88 -18.66 -27.09
N ASP A 203 12.68 -19.45 -26.05
CA ASP A 203 12.50 -20.91 -26.13
C ASP A 203 11.13 -21.30 -26.71
N GLY A 204 11.14 -21.88 -27.92
CA GLY A 204 9.94 -22.30 -28.66
C GLY A 204 9.16 -23.44 -27.98
N GLY A 205 9.84 -24.28 -27.20
CA GLY A 205 9.19 -25.38 -26.47
C GLY A 205 8.34 -24.87 -25.31
N ALA A 206 8.92 -24.02 -24.45
CA ALA A 206 8.22 -23.49 -23.29
C ALA A 206 7.15 -22.44 -23.65
N TRP A 207 7.37 -21.63 -24.69
CA TRP A 207 6.57 -20.43 -24.98
C TRP A 207 5.85 -20.46 -26.33
N GLY A 208 5.75 -21.63 -26.97
CA GLY A 208 5.13 -21.79 -28.30
C GLY A 208 3.66 -21.35 -28.38
N TYR A 209 2.93 -21.32 -27.26
CA TYR A 209 1.53 -20.84 -27.22
C TYR A 209 1.38 -19.35 -27.56
N LEU A 210 2.47 -18.57 -27.51
CA LEU A 210 2.50 -17.15 -27.89
C LEU A 210 2.76 -16.94 -29.39
N GLY A 211 3.13 -17.97 -30.15
CA GLY A 211 3.47 -17.86 -31.58
C GLY A 211 4.65 -18.75 -32.00
N GLU A 212 4.86 -18.87 -33.31
CA GLU A 212 5.84 -19.79 -33.89
C GLU A 212 7.29 -19.26 -33.79
N SER A 213 7.53 -18.01 -34.18
CA SER A 213 8.86 -17.41 -34.13
C SER A 213 9.11 -16.64 -32.82
N PRO A 214 10.37 -16.41 -32.40
CA PRO A 214 10.66 -15.52 -31.27
C PRO A 214 10.09 -14.10 -31.45
N GLY A 215 10.07 -13.61 -32.69
CA GLY A 215 9.49 -12.31 -33.02
C GLY A 215 7.98 -12.26 -32.83
N ASP A 216 7.27 -13.29 -33.30
CA ASP A 216 5.81 -13.40 -33.14
C ASP A 216 5.44 -13.50 -31.66
N ARG A 217 6.18 -14.30 -30.88
CA ARG A 217 5.93 -14.47 -29.45
C ARG A 217 6.05 -13.15 -28.68
N ALA A 218 7.09 -12.37 -28.95
CA ALA A 218 7.24 -11.05 -28.33
C ALA A 218 6.16 -10.05 -28.81
N ALA A 219 5.90 -9.99 -30.12
CA ALA A 219 4.90 -9.09 -30.68
C ALA A 219 3.48 -9.41 -30.19
N ASN A 220 3.14 -10.69 -30.06
CA ASN A 220 1.85 -11.16 -29.55
C ASN A 220 1.74 -10.92 -28.04
N LEU A 221 2.82 -11.15 -27.26
CA LEU A 221 2.80 -10.84 -25.84
C LEU A 221 2.61 -9.34 -25.59
N ILE A 222 3.30 -8.46 -26.34
CA ILE A 222 3.10 -7.01 -26.23
C ILE A 222 1.64 -6.64 -26.54
N ARG A 223 1.06 -7.18 -27.61
CA ARG A 223 -0.36 -6.97 -27.96
C ARG A 223 -1.30 -7.46 -26.87
N TYR A 224 -1.04 -8.64 -26.32
CA TYR A 224 -1.82 -9.21 -25.23
C TYR A 224 -1.79 -8.29 -24.00
N ILE A 225 -0.62 -7.87 -23.53
CA ILE A 225 -0.50 -6.97 -22.37
C ILE A 225 -1.18 -5.61 -22.62
N ARG A 226 -1.16 -5.10 -23.85
CA ARG A 226 -1.90 -3.89 -24.22
C ARG A 226 -3.42 -4.08 -24.24
N GLY A 227 -3.92 -5.31 -24.26
CA GLY A 227 -5.34 -5.66 -24.15
C GLY A 227 -5.96 -6.26 -25.41
N GLN A 228 -5.14 -6.88 -26.28
CA GLN A 228 -5.60 -7.58 -27.48
C GLN A 228 -5.43 -9.10 -27.33
N ASP A 229 -6.55 -9.80 -27.13
CA ASP A 229 -6.57 -11.26 -26.90
C ASP A 229 -6.91 -12.07 -28.17
N THR A 230 -7.30 -11.38 -29.26
CA THR A 230 -7.69 -11.98 -30.54
C THR A 230 -6.94 -11.35 -31.72
N GLY A 231 -6.84 -12.07 -32.84
CA GLY A 231 -6.13 -11.58 -34.03
C GLY A 231 -4.61 -11.52 -33.84
N LEU A 232 -4.08 -12.39 -32.98
CA LEU A 232 -2.66 -12.59 -32.77
C LEU A 232 -2.06 -13.36 -33.96
N ALA A 233 -0.77 -13.15 -34.23
CA ALA A 233 -0.11 -13.79 -35.36
C ALA A 233 0.16 -15.28 -35.08
N GLY A 234 -0.16 -16.15 -36.05
CA GLY A 234 0.00 -17.60 -35.91
C GLY A 234 -1.09 -18.27 -35.06
N ALA A 235 -0.91 -19.55 -34.75
CA ALA A 235 -1.80 -20.30 -33.87
C ALA A 235 -1.41 -20.06 -32.40
N THR A 236 -2.13 -19.17 -31.72
CA THR A 236 -1.90 -18.86 -30.30
C THR A 236 -2.93 -19.52 -29.38
N GLN A 237 -2.51 -19.83 -28.16
CA GLN A 237 -3.37 -20.39 -27.11
C GLN A 237 -3.21 -19.51 -25.86
N VAL A 238 -3.76 -18.31 -25.92
CA VAL A 238 -3.72 -17.36 -24.80
C VAL A 238 -4.99 -17.45 -23.95
N ARG A 239 -4.88 -17.02 -22.70
CA ARG A 239 -6.03 -16.83 -21.80
C ARG A 239 -6.98 -15.77 -22.35
N ASN A 240 -8.28 -16.02 -22.23
CA ASN A 240 -9.31 -15.07 -22.63
C ASN A 240 -9.67 -14.14 -21.46
N ARG A 241 -9.70 -12.82 -21.70
CA ARG A 241 -10.19 -11.81 -20.74
C ARG A 241 -11.35 -10.98 -21.32
N THR A 242 -11.92 -11.42 -22.44
CA THR A 242 -13.05 -10.75 -23.10
C THR A 242 -14.36 -11.24 -22.51
N ILE A 243 -15.18 -10.28 -22.05
CA ILE A 243 -16.57 -10.50 -21.63
C ILE A 243 -17.46 -9.51 -22.38
N ASN A 244 -18.56 -9.99 -22.97
CA ASN A 244 -19.49 -9.22 -23.81
C ASN A 244 -18.77 -8.43 -24.91
N GLY A 245 -17.76 -9.03 -25.55
CA GLY A 245 -16.97 -8.38 -26.59
C GLY A 245 -16.04 -7.26 -26.11
N ARG A 246 -15.85 -7.08 -24.80
CA ARG A 246 -14.89 -6.12 -24.22
C ARG A 246 -13.80 -6.86 -23.45
N THR A 247 -12.55 -6.61 -23.81
CA THR A 247 -11.40 -7.14 -23.07
C THR A 247 -11.20 -6.35 -21.78
N LEU A 248 -11.27 -7.05 -20.65
CA LEU A 248 -10.98 -6.50 -19.32
C LEU A 248 -9.46 -6.43 -19.15
N LYS A 249 -8.93 -5.21 -19.11
CA LYS A 249 -7.48 -4.96 -19.19
C LYS A 249 -6.82 -4.73 -17.83
N LEU A 250 -7.58 -4.23 -16.84
CA LEU A 250 -7.07 -3.93 -15.50
C LEU A 250 -6.91 -5.23 -14.70
N GLY A 251 -5.69 -5.52 -14.30
CA GLY A 251 -5.38 -6.61 -13.36
C GLY A 251 -5.92 -6.34 -11.97
N ASP A 252 -6.00 -7.37 -11.14
CA ASP A 252 -6.38 -7.23 -9.75
C ASP A 252 -5.41 -6.31 -8.98
N ILE A 253 -5.99 -5.47 -8.12
CA ILE A 253 -5.26 -4.62 -7.17
C ILE A 253 -5.47 -5.25 -5.80
N ILE A 254 -4.43 -5.96 -5.34
CA ILE A 254 -4.44 -6.63 -4.05
C ILE A 254 -3.76 -5.71 -3.04
N HIS A 255 -2.45 -5.80 -2.80
CA HIS A 255 -1.85 -5.09 -1.67
C HIS A 255 -1.56 -3.61 -1.98
N ALA A 256 -1.43 -3.27 -3.27
CA ALA A 256 -1.08 -1.94 -3.76
C ALA A 256 -2.22 -0.91 -3.62
N THR A 257 -2.44 -0.46 -2.37
CA THR A 257 -3.35 0.65 -2.04
C THR A 257 -3.18 1.82 -3.02
N PRO A 258 -4.24 2.27 -3.71
CA PRO A 258 -4.15 3.37 -4.66
C PRO A 258 -3.94 4.70 -3.94
N VAL A 259 -3.09 5.55 -4.49
CA VAL A 259 -2.78 6.88 -3.95
C VAL A 259 -3.35 7.98 -4.84
N SER A 260 -4.21 8.81 -4.26
CA SER A 260 -4.73 10.03 -4.88
C SER A 260 -3.83 11.23 -4.60
N VAL A 261 -3.51 11.99 -5.64
CA VAL A 261 -2.62 13.15 -5.60
C VAL A 261 -3.29 14.32 -6.32
N ALA A 262 -3.92 15.22 -5.55
CA ALA A 262 -4.59 16.42 -6.06
C ALA A 262 -3.68 17.66 -6.06
N GLY A 263 -2.82 17.77 -5.06
CA GLY A 263 -1.86 18.87 -4.88
C GLY A 263 -0.65 18.36 -4.10
N PRO A 264 0.36 19.21 -3.87
CA PRO A 264 1.57 18.85 -3.11
C PRO A 264 1.22 18.27 -1.70
N PRO A 265 1.55 17.00 -1.40
CA PRO A 265 1.05 16.30 -0.22
C PRO A 265 1.66 16.75 1.11
N ASP A 266 2.94 17.13 1.14
CA ASP A 266 3.68 17.27 2.41
C ASP A 266 3.56 18.67 3.05
N ARG A 267 3.14 19.68 2.28
CA ARG A 267 2.85 21.05 2.76
C ARG A 267 3.98 21.68 3.57
N PHE A 268 5.22 21.52 3.11
CA PHE A 268 6.45 22.02 3.76
C PHE A 268 6.39 23.51 4.13
N GLY A 269 5.74 24.35 3.32
CA GLY A 269 5.51 25.77 3.65
C GLY A 269 4.67 26.00 4.91
N LEU A 270 3.66 25.16 5.19
CA LEU A 270 2.84 25.25 6.40
C LEU A 270 3.54 24.62 7.61
N LEU A 271 4.15 23.45 7.42
CA LEU A 271 4.77 22.69 8.51
C LEU A 271 6.03 23.37 9.03
N TYR A 272 6.81 24.00 8.14
CA TYR A 272 8.14 24.52 8.46
C TYR A 272 8.36 25.99 8.08
N GLY A 273 7.39 26.67 7.47
CA GLY A 273 7.52 28.07 7.08
C GLY A 273 8.46 28.31 5.89
N ASP A 274 8.67 27.32 5.03
CA ASP A 274 9.57 27.41 3.89
C ASP A 274 8.94 28.11 2.69
N LEU A 275 9.43 29.31 2.46
CA LEU A 275 8.99 30.20 1.38
C LEU A 275 9.31 29.65 -0.01
N SER A 276 10.36 28.83 -0.18
CA SER A 276 10.69 28.22 -1.48
C SER A 276 9.65 27.18 -1.90
N TYR A 277 9.01 26.53 -0.94
CA TYR A 277 7.92 25.59 -1.21
C TYR A 277 6.63 26.33 -1.59
N GLU A 278 6.41 27.56 -1.14
CA GLU A 278 5.15 28.28 -1.39
C GLU A 278 4.90 28.52 -2.88
N ALA A 279 5.94 28.83 -3.66
CA ALA A 279 5.82 29.02 -5.11
C ALA A 279 5.38 27.73 -5.81
N TYR A 280 6.02 26.62 -5.44
CA TYR A 280 5.68 25.27 -5.90
C TYR A 280 4.25 24.86 -5.49
N ALA A 281 3.92 25.02 -4.21
CA ALA A 281 2.60 24.72 -3.64
C ALA A 281 1.50 25.52 -4.33
N LYS A 282 1.71 26.82 -4.52
CA LYS A 282 0.78 27.69 -5.24
C LYS A 282 0.66 27.25 -6.70
N LYS A 283 1.72 26.81 -7.37
CA LYS A 283 1.61 26.38 -8.77
C LYS A 283 0.72 25.15 -8.93
N TYR A 284 0.85 24.17 -8.04
CA TYR A 284 0.23 22.86 -8.22
C TYR A 284 -1.03 22.60 -7.39
N THR A 285 -1.33 23.39 -6.36
CA THR A 285 -2.58 23.24 -5.60
C THR A 285 -3.79 23.68 -6.44
N PRO A 286 -4.81 22.81 -6.60
CA PRO A 286 -6.08 23.17 -7.23
C PRO A 286 -6.71 24.38 -6.54
N ARG A 287 -7.00 25.44 -7.29
CA ARG A 287 -7.70 26.62 -6.75
C ARG A 287 -8.37 27.44 -7.83
N ARG A 288 -9.39 28.17 -7.44
CA ARG A 288 -9.97 29.24 -8.24
C ARG A 288 -9.45 30.58 -7.75
N GLU A 289 -8.87 31.38 -8.64
CA GLU A 289 -8.54 32.76 -8.30
C GLU A 289 -9.80 33.61 -8.35
N GLN A 290 -9.92 34.59 -7.44
CA GLN A 290 -11.13 35.40 -7.32
C GLN A 290 -11.44 36.10 -8.65
N GLY A 291 -12.61 35.81 -9.22
CA GLY A 291 -13.05 36.35 -10.51
C GLY A 291 -12.48 35.65 -11.75
N ALA A 292 -11.69 34.58 -11.59
CA ALA A 292 -11.22 33.77 -12.71
C ALA A 292 -12.28 32.75 -13.13
N ALA A 293 -12.45 32.56 -14.45
CA ALA A 293 -13.34 31.54 -14.98
C ALA A 293 -12.77 30.12 -14.83
N ASN A 294 -11.43 29.99 -14.85
CA ASN A 294 -10.72 28.71 -14.86
C ASN A 294 -10.16 28.35 -13.48
N VAL A 295 -10.12 27.06 -13.19
CA VAL A 295 -9.41 26.50 -12.04
C VAL A 295 -7.93 26.29 -12.43
N LEU A 296 -7.02 26.72 -11.55
CA LEU A 296 -5.57 26.54 -11.68
C LEU A 296 -5.10 25.34 -10.85
N GLY A 297 -3.89 24.85 -11.09
CA GLY A 297 -3.29 23.72 -10.34
C GLY A 297 -3.03 22.50 -11.21
N ARG A 298 -2.68 21.37 -10.60
CA ARG A 298 -2.60 20.07 -11.28
C ARG A 298 -3.93 19.33 -11.21
N GLU A 299 -4.18 18.47 -12.19
CA GLU A 299 -5.29 17.51 -12.14
C GLU A 299 -5.07 16.49 -11.03
N THR A 300 -6.17 15.98 -10.47
CA THR A 300 -6.14 14.93 -9.46
C THR A 300 -5.81 13.60 -10.12
N MET A 301 -4.70 13.00 -9.72
CA MET A 301 -4.24 11.72 -10.24
C MET A 301 -4.44 10.60 -9.23
N VAL A 302 -4.72 9.40 -9.72
CA VAL A 302 -4.76 8.18 -8.93
C VAL A 302 -3.71 7.22 -9.48
N TYR A 303 -2.76 6.86 -8.62
CA TYR A 303 -1.70 5.90 -8.94
C TYR A 303 -1.99 4.56 -8.25
N ALA A 304 -2.02 3.48 -9.02
CA ALA A 304 -2.33 2.15 -8.50
C ALA A 304 -1.41 1.10 -9.14
N GLY A 305 -0.73 0.30 -8.31
CA GLY A 305 -0.05 -0.90 -8.76
C GLY A 305 -1.07 -2.01 -9.02
N ALA A 306 -0.92 -2.76 -10.11
CA ALA A 306 -1.79 -3.86 -10.45
C ALA A 306 -1.01 -5.13 -10.83
N ASN A 307 -1.64 -6.29 -10.61
CA ASN A 307 -1.09 -7.60 -10.90
C ASN A 307 -1.22 -8.00 -12.39
N ASP A 308 -1.27 -7.01 -13.28
CA ASP A 308 -1.10 -7.15 -14.73
C ASP A 308 0.29 -6.69 -15.22
N GLY A 309 1.18 -6.33 -14.28
CA GLY A 309 2.54 -5.90 -14.57
C GLY A 309 2.79 -4.41 -14.40
N MET A 310 1.75 -3.60 -14.15
CA MET A 310 1.82 -2.15 -14.33
C MET A 310 1.55 -1.35 -13.05
N LEU A 311 2.24 -0.22 -12.93
CA LEU A 311 1.71 0.94 -12.22
C LEU A 311 0.84 1.73 -13.20
N HIS A 312 -0.43 1.94 -12.86
CA HIS A 312 -1.37 2.74 -13.65
C HIS A 312 -1.51 4.15 -13.08
N ALA A 313 -1.66 5.15 -13.96
CA ALA A 313 -1.97 6.53 -13.61
C ALA A 313 -3.31 6.97 -14.24
N PHE A 314 -4.35 7.07 -13.42
CA PHE A 314 -5.69 7.47 -13.83
C PHE A 314 -5.96 8.93 -13.46
N THR A 315 -6.67 9.67 -14.33
CA THR A 315 -7.08 11.05 -14.03
C THR A 315 -8.48 11.12 -13.45
N SER A 316 -8.64 11.83 -12.33
CA SER A 316 -9.94 12.31 -11.84
C SER A 316 -10.28 13.70 -12.37
N TRP A 317 -9.47 14.26 -13.28
CA TRP A 317 -9.55 15.66 -13.72
C TRP A 317 -9.31 16.66 -12.56
N LEU A 318 -9.52 17.95 -12.84
CA LEU A 318 -9.28 19.03 -11.90
C LEU A 318 -10.51 19.23 -11.01
N TYR A 319 -10.36 19.10 -9.70
CA TYR A 319 -11.48 19.33 -8.77
C TYR A 319 -11.73 20.82 -8.58
N ASP A 320 -12.98 21.25 -8.75
CA ASP A 320 -13.45 22.57 -8.37
C ASP A 320 -14.24 22.49 -7.07
N ALA A 321 -13.63 22.95 -5.98
CA ALA A 321 -14.28 22.97 -4.66
C ALA A 321 -15.48 23.94 -4.58
N GLU A 322 -15.50 25.01 -5.41
CA GLU A 322 -16.62 25.97 -5.43
C GLU A 322 -17.83 25.35 -6.14
N GLY A 323 -17.61 24.74 -7.31
CA GLY A 323 -18.63 24.02 -8.08
C GLY A 323 -19.02 22.67 -7.49
N ARG A 324 -18.13 22.08 -6.68
CA ARG A 324 -18.15 20.68 -6.19
C ARG A 324 -18.19 19.66 -7.34
N GLU A 325 -17.42 19.91 -8.39
CA GLU A 325 -17.42 19.12 -9.63
C GLU A 325 -15.99 18.87 -10.14
N PHE A 326 -15.83 17.91 -11.05
CA PHE A 326 -14.57 17.68 -11.74
C PHE A 326 -14.58 18.30 -13.14
N ILE A 327 -13.65 19.21 -13.39
CA ILE A 327 -13.51 19.96 -14.64
C ILE A 327 -12.41 19.35 -15.50
N LYS A 328 -12.78 18.98 -16.73
CA LYS A 328 -11.84 18.45 -17.73
C LYS A 328 -10.68 19.44 -17.96
N PRO A 329 -9.41 19.03 -17.80
CA PRO A 329 -8.28 19.93 -17.99
C PRO A 329 -8.10 20.27 -19.47
N ALA A 330 -7.62 21.49 -19.76
CA ALA A 330 -7.46 21.97 -21.14
C ALA A 330 -6.50 21.10 -21.99
N GLY A 331 -5.56 20.39 -21.35
CA GLY A 331 -4.64 19.46 -22.00
C GLY A 331 -5.22 18.07 -22.30
N ALA A 332 -6.46 17.78 -21.90
CA ALA A 332 -7.11 16.50 -22.15
C ALA A 332 -7.58 16.39 -23.61
N GLY A 333 -7.37 15.23 -24.23
CA GLY A 333 -7.84 14.95 -25.59
C GLY A 333 -9.36 15.00 -25.68
N ALA A 334 -9.92 15.31 -26.86
CA ALA A 334 -11.37 15.47 -27.04
C ALA A 334 -12.18 14.25 -26.57
N GLY A 335 -11.69 13.02 -26.84
CA GLY A 335 -12.32 11.77 -26.44
C GLY A 335 -12.00 11.30 -25.00
N GLU A 336 -11.13 11.99 -24.27
CA GLU A 336 -10.78 11.61 -22.90
C GLU A 336 -11.98 11.78 -21.96
N THR A 337 -12.20 10.80 -21.11
CA THR A 337 -13.22 10.80 -20.05
C THR A 337 -12.56 10.77 -18.68
N ILE A 338 -13.30 11.17 -17.64
CA ILE A 338 -12.83 11.05 -16.26
C ILE A 338 -12.65 9.56 -15.90
N GLY A 339 -11.61 9.24 -15.14
CA GLY A 339 -11.17 7.86 -14.88
C GLY A 339 -10.31 7.25 -15.99
N ALA A 340 -9.94 8.01 -17.03
CA ALA A 340 -9.05 7.51 -18.10
C ALA A 340 -7.62 7.26 -17.59
N GLU A 341 -7.01 6.19 -18.09
CA GLU A 341 -5.59 5.91 -17.94
C GLU A 341 -4.78 6.89 -18.80
N LEU A 342 -3.99 7.76 -18.17
CA LEU A 342 -3.10 8.68 -18.89
C LEU A 342 -1.82 7.98 -19.34
N TRP A 343 -1.27 7.13 -18.46
CA TRP A 343 -0.13 6.30 -18.75
C TRP A 343 -0.04 5.12 -17.78
N ALA A 344 0.74 4.11 -18.14
CA ALA A 344 1.13 3.03 -17.25
C ALA A 344 2.64 2.77 -17.35
N TYR A 345 3.26 2.22 -16.30
CA TYR A 345 4.68 1.87 -16.26
C TYR A 345 4.86 0.41 -15.88
N ILE A 346 5.62 -0.34 -16.69
CA ILE A 346 6.07 -1.70 -16.42
C ILE A 346 7.54 -1.65 -16.00
N PRO A 347 7.87 -1.98 -14.74
CA PRO A 347 9.24 -2.11 -14.30
C PRO A 347 10.01 -3.16 -15.12
N GLN A 348 11.27 -2.86 -15.45
CA GLN A 348 12.13 -3.77 -16.21
C GLN A 348 12.19 -5.17 -15.57
N ALA A 349 12.27 -5.21 -14.24
CA ALA A 349 12.30 -6.43 -13.45
C ALA A 349 11.14 -7.40 -13.74
N LEU A 350 9.98 -6.89 -14.20
CA LEU A 350 8.77 -7.66 -14.46
C LEU A 350 8.56 -8.04 -15.92
N LEU A 351 9.30 -7.46 -16.87
CA LEU A 351 9.20 -7.80 -18.28
C LEU A 351 9.23 -9.31 -18.56
N PRO A 352 10.14 -10.10 -17.95
CA PRO A 352 10.13 -11.53 -18.18
C PRO A 352 8.95 -12.24 -17.53
N HIS A 353 8.33 -11.71 -16.48
CA HIS A 353 7.19 -12.33 -15.79
C HIS A 353 5.87 -12.17 -16.57
N LEU A 354 5.78 -11.17 -17.46
CA LEU A 354 4.56 -10.88 -18.23
C LEU A 354 4.06 -12.07 -19.05
N LYS A 355 4.97 -12.95 -19.49
CA LYS A 355 4.60 -14.15 -20.26
C LYS A 355 3.57 -15.01 -19.52
N TRP A 356 3.61 -15.08 -18.19
CA TRP A 356 2.65 -15.90 -17.44
C TRP A 356 1.21 -15.39 -17.53
N LEU A 357 0.97 -14.08 -17.63
CA LEU A 357 -0.38 -13.50 -17.73
C LEU A 357 -1.18 -14.04 -18.94
N ALA A 358 -0.47 -14.43 -20.00
CA ALA A 358 -1.05 -14.95 -21.23
C ALA A 358 -1.35 -16.45 -21.20
N ARG A 359 -0.87 -17.19 -20.18
CA ARG A 359 -1.11 -18.64 -20.08
C ARG A 359 -2.57 -18.96 -19.79
N GLN A 360 -3.13 -19.96 -20.49
CA GLN A 360 -4.50 -20.43 -20.27
C GLN A 360 -4.74 -20.95 -18.85
N ASP A 361 -3.73 -21.58 -18.25
CA ASP A 361 -3.72 -22.13 -16.90
C ASP A 361 -3.14 -21.15 -15.86
N TYR A 362 -3.19 -19.83 -16.13
CA TYR A 362 -2.63 -18.81 -15.24
C TYR A 362 -3.12 -18.97 -13.79
N GLY A 363 -2.20 -19.46 -12.94
CA GLY A 363 -2.24 -19.26 -11.49
C GLY A 363 -1.78 -17.84 -11.19
N HIS A 364 -2.38 -17.21 -10.18
CA HIS A 364 -2.09 -15.81 -9.84
C HIS A 364 -0.62 -15.60 -9.51
N VAL A 365 -0.10 -14.47 -9.98
CA VAL A 365 1.27 -14.02 -9.74
C VAL A 365 1.21 -12.54 -9.40
N TYR A 366 1.93 -12.14 -8.37
CA TYR A 366 2.08 -10.74 -8.01
C TYR A 366 3.05 -10.02 -8.94
N TYR A 367 2.73 -8.76 -9.26
CA TYR A 367 3.56 -7.92 -10.12
C TYR A 367 3.93 -6.60 -9.42
N VAL A 368 3.21 -5.52 -9.68
CA VAL A 368 3.41 -4.23 -8.98
C VAL A 368 2.44 -4.20 -7.81
N ASP A 369 2.90 -4.70 -6.66
CA ASP A 369 2.01 -5.02 -5.53
C ASP A 369 2.33 -4.22 -4.25
N LEU A 370 3.37 -3.37 -4.25
CA LEU A 370 3.61 -2.45 -3.13
C LEU A 370 2.76 -1.17 -3.27
N PRO A 371 2.10 -0.67 -2.21
CA PRO A 371 1.49 0.66 -2.20
C PRO A 371 2.47 1.74 -2.66
N PRO A 372 2.13 2.57 -3.67
CA PRO A 372 2.97 3.69 -4.08
C PRO A 372 3.21 4.64 -2.90
N LYS A 373 4.46 5.06 -2.69
CA LYS A 373 4.81 6.13 -1.74
C LYS A 373 5.02 7.42 -2.52
N VAL A 374 4.19 8.43 -2.24
CA VAL A 374 4.32 9.77 -2.84
C VAL A 374 4.85 10.74 -1.78
N GLY A 375 5.72 11.65 -2.19
CA GLY A 375 6.19 12.76 -1.36
C GLY A 375 6.80 13.88 -2.21
N ASP A 376 6.80 15.09 -1.66
CA ASP A 376 7.48 16.23 -2.25
C ASP A 376 8.95 16.25 -1.82
N ALA A 377 9.83 16.60 -2.75
CA ALA A 377 11.26 16.70 -2.49
C ALA A 377 11.89 17.83 -3.29
N ARG A 378 12.92 18.46 -2.71
CA ARG A 378 13.70 19.53 -3.34
C ARG A 378 14.95 18.98 -4.02
N ILE A 379 14.77 18.04 -4.95
CA ILE A 379 15.87 17.31 -5.60
C ILE A 379 16.14 17.80 -7.03
N PHE A 380 15.24 18.58 -7.62
CA PHE A 380 15.30 18.97 -9.02
C PHE A 380 16.15 20.22 -9.25
N ALA A 381 16.46 20.49 -10.51
CA ALA A 381 16.95 21.81 -10.93
C ALA A 381 15.79 22.80 -10.90
N ASP A 382 16.08 24.07 -10.60
CA ASP A 382 15.08 25.13 -10.64
C ASP A 382 14.66 25.41 -12.09
N ASP A 383 13.39 25.16 -12.40
CA ASP A 383 12.78 25.39 -13.70
C ASP A 383 11.27 25.67 -13.57
N ASP A 384 10.57 25.86 -14.69
CA ASP A 384 9.12 26.14 -14.64
C ASP A 384 8.34 24.95 -14.02
N VAL A 385 8.72 23.70 -14.29
CA VAL A 385 8.05 22.54 -13.69
C VAL A 385 8.40 22.39 -12.21
N HIS A 386 9.64 22.72 -11.84
CA HIS A 386 10.18 22.57 -10.49
C HIS A 386 10.63 23.91 -9.90
N PRO A 387 9.72 24.85 -9.58
CA PRO A 387 10.09 26.10 -8.92
C PRO A 387 10.94 25.85 -7.67
N ASP A 388 12.08 26.52 -7.58
CA ASP A 388 13.07 26.38 -6.50
C ASP A 388 13.63 24.96 -6.33
N GLY A 389 13.44 24.09 -7.33
CA GLY A 389 13.87 22.68 -7.35
C GLY A 389 12.91 21.70 -6.67
N TRP A 390 11.69 22.14 -6.32
CA TRP A 390 10.66 21.28 -5.72
C TRP A 390 9.88 20.47 -6.76
N GLY A 391 9.58 19.22 -6.43
CA GLY A 391 8.72 18.35 -7.24
C GLY A 391 8.08 17.25 -6.40
N THR A 392 7.08 16.57 -6.98
CA THR A 392 6.44 15.41 -6.36
C THR A 392 7.03 14.15 -6.98
N VAL A 393 7.56 13.27 -6.13
CA VAL A 393 8.14 11.97 -6.52
C VAL A 393 7.20 10.86 -6.09
N LEU A 394 7.01 9.88 -6.97
CA LEU A 394 6.39 8.60 -6.66
C LEU A 394 7.47 7.52 -6.59
N ILE A 395 7.49 6.78 -5.49
CA ILE A 395 8.27 5.57 -5.30
C ILE A 395 7.35 4.37 -5.39
N GLY A 396 7.64 3.46 -6.31
CA GLY A 396 6.95 2.19 -6.44
C GLY A 396 7.88 1.02 -6.13
N GLY A 397 7.28 -0.10 -5.75
CA GLY A 397 7.94 -1.37 -5.53
C GLY A 397 7.05 -2.51 -6.01
N LEU A 398 7.60 -3.72 -6.02
CA LEU A 398 6.93 -4.90 -6.55
C LEU A 398 6.21 -5.71 -5.46
N GLY A 399 6.43 -5.40 -4.18
CA GLY A 399 5.74 -6.09 -3.08
C GLY A 399 6.14 -7.55 -3.06
N LEU A 400 5.15 -8.45 -3.23
CA LEU A 400 5.38 -9.89 -3.39
C LEU A 400 5.71 -10.32 -4.83
N GLY A 401 5.69 -9.38 -5.78
CA GLY A 401 6.06 -9.59 -7.18
C GLY A 401 7.56 -9.50 -7.44
N GLY A 402 7.95 -9.73 -8.69
CA GLY A 402 9.35 -9.59 -9.11
C GLY A 402 10.31 -10.61 -8.50
N LYS A 403 9.82 -11.81 -8.17
CA LYS A 403 10.70 -12.92 -7.76
C LYS A 403 11.76 -13.17 -8.83
N GLU A 404 12.95 -13.54 -8.40
CA GLU A 404 14.08 -13.76 -9.29
C GLU A 404 13.79 -14.65 -10.50
N ILE A 405 14.27 -14.22 -11.66
CA ILE A 405 14.25 -14.99 -12.90
C ILE A 405 15.49 -14.69 -13.76
N GLU A 406 16.06 -15.71 -14.37
CA GLU A 406 17.13 -15.57 -15.35
C GLU A 406 16.60 -15.66 -16.77
N VAL A 407 17.15 -14.84 -17.66
CA VAL A 407 16.84 -14.84 -19.09
C VAL A 407 18.12 -14.83 -19.89
N THR A 408 18.25 -15.78 -20.81
CA THR A 408 19.33 -15.84 -21.79
C THR A 408 18.80 -15.43 -23.16
N ASP A 409 19.24 -14.27 -23.65
CA ASP A 409 18.89 -13.75 -24.97
C ASP A 409 19.93 -12.70 -25.42
N ASP A 410 19.77 -12.20 -26.64
CA ASP A 410 20.64 -11.19 -27.26
C ASP A 410 20.12 -9.78 -26.93
N PHE A 411 20.57 -9.24 -25.79
CA PHE A 411 20.07 -7.98 -25.23
C PHE A 411 20.55 -6.71 -25.95
N ASN A 412 21.69 -6.78 -26.65
CA ASN A 412 22.30 -5.67 -27.38
C ASN A 412 22.21 -5.83 -28.90
N HIS A 413 21.55 -6.90 -29.37
CA HIS A 413 21.30 -7.20 -30.78
C HIS A 413 22.57 -7.39 -31.61
N ASP A 414 23.64 -7.92 -31.00
CA ASP A 414 24.91 -8.20 -31.66
C ASP A 414 25.06 -9.67 -32.12
N GLY A 415 24.02 -10.48 -31.88
CA GLY A 415 23.99 -11.90 -32.19
C GLY A 415 24.56 -12.81 -31.09
N ILE A 416 24.94 -12.26 -29.93
CA ILE A 416 25.51 -12.98 -28.80
C ILE A 416 24.50 -13.04 -27.65
N ASP A 417 24.17 -14.25 -27.22
CA ASP A 417 23.33 -14.44 -26.04
C ASP A 417 24.10 -14.16 -24.76
N VAL A 418 23.48 -13.41 -23.85
CA VAL A 418 23.96 -13.23 -22.48
C VAL A 418 22.83 -13.56 -21.50
N THR A 419 23.19 -14.16 -20.37
CA THR A 419 22.24 -14.39 -19.27
C THR A 419 22.19 -13.15 -18.39
N ARG A 420 20.99 -12.60 -18.22
CA ARG A 420 20.71 -11.54 -17.24
C ARG A 420 19.78 -12.07 -16.16
N ARG A 421 20.03 -11.63 -14.93
CA ARG A 421 19.23 -11.93 -13.75
C ARG A 421 18.31 -10.74 -13.45
N PHE A 422 17.02 -10.99 -13.37
CA PHE A 422 16.00 -10.01 -13.00
C PHE A 422 15.52 -10.33 -11.60
N VAL A 423 15.54 -9.34 -10.71
CA VAL A 423 15.18 -9.45 -9.30
C VAL A 423 14.28 -8.27 -8.94
N SER A 424 13.65 -8.34 -7.77
CA SER A 424 12.74 -7.29 -7.33
C SER A 424 13.45 -5.94 -7.25
N SER A 425 12.78 -4.87 -7.67
CA SER A 425 13.34 -3.52 -7.75
C SER A 425 12.41 -2.49 -7.12
N TYR A 426 12.98 -1.33 -6.77
CA TYR A 426 12.22 -0.10 -6.56
C TYR A 426 12.42 0.83 -7.75
N PHE A 427 11.44 1.69 -8.01
CA PHE A 427 11.54 2.71 -9.03
C PHE A 427 11.01 4.06 -8.53
N ALA A 428 11.60 5.13 -9.04
CA ALA A 428 11.20 6.50 -8.73
C ALA A 428 10.79 7.24 -10.00
N ILE A 429 9.61 7.87 -9.97
CA ILE A 429 9.06 8.63 -11.08
C ILE A 429 8.74 10.04 -10.59
N ASP A 430 9.23 11.04 -11.32
CA ASP A 430 8.81 12.43 -11.19
C ASP A 430 7.41 12.56 -11.78
N ILE A 431 6.43 12.80 -10.90
CA ILE A 431 5.02 12.97 -11.22
C ILE A 431 4.55 14.40 -11.01
N THR A 432 5.49 15.36 -10.92
CA THR A 432 5.19 16.78 -10.70
C THR A 432 4.20 17.30 -11.75
N LYS A 433 4.39 16.88 -13.00
CA LYS A 433 3.48 17.13 -14.13
C LYS A 433 2.77 15.83 -14.54
N PRO A 434 1.50 15.62 -14.16
CA PRO A 434 0.77 14.37 -14.39
C PRO A 434 0.82 13.77 -15.80
N ARG A 435 0.76 14.63 -16.83
CA ARG A 435 0.74 14.25 -18.26
C ARG A 435 2.12 14.12 -18.90
N ALA A 436 3.19 14.39 -18.17
CA ALA A 436 4.55 14.28 -18.67
C ALA A 436 5.46 13.71 -17.55
N PRO A 437 5.20 12.47 -17.11
CA PRO A 437 6.01 11.82 -16.08
C PRO A 437 7.44 11.61 -16.59
N ARG A 438 8.40 11.51 -15.67
CA ARG A 438 9.79 11.17 -16.00
C ARG A 438 10.33 10.12 -15.03
N LEU A 439 10.83 9.00 -15.57
CA LEU A 439 11.59 8.04 -14.77
C LEU A 439 12.86 8.71 -14.23
N LEU A 440 13.08 8.62 -12.93
CA LEU A 440 14.32 9.03 -12.29
C LEU A 440 15.31 7.87 -12.30
N TRP A 441 14.86 6.71 -11.81
CA TRP A 441 15.65 5.48 -11.76
C TRP A 441 14.74 4.28 -11.47
N GLU A 442 15.19 3.10 -11.89
CA GLU A 442 14.75 1.79 -11.40
C GLU A 442 15.98 1.02 -10.91
N LYS A 443 15.99 0.55 -9.66
CA LYS A 443 17.18 -0.11 -9.10
C LYS A 443 16.80 -1.30 -8.23
N SER A 444 17.64 -2.33 -8.34
CA SER A 444 17.78 -3.36 -7.31
C SER A 444 19.13 -3.16 -6.63
N TYR A 445 19.23 -3.65 -5.40
CA TYR A 445 20.43 -3.55 -4.58
C TYR A 445 20.94 -4.94 -4.23
N GLU A 446 22.23 -5.05 -3.90
CA GLU A 446 22.77 -6.29 -3.32
C GLU A 446 21.97 -6.71 -2.08
N ASP A 447 21.70 -8.02 -1.97
CA ASP A 447 20.94 -8.64 -0.88
C ASP A 447 19.50 -8.14 -0.66
N LEU A 448 18.95 -7.39 -1.62
CA LEU A 448 17.55 -7.03 -1.63
C LEU A 448 16.68 -8.28 -1.88
N GLY A 449 15.70 -8.49 -1.00
CA GLY A 449 14.67 -9.52 -1.14
C GLY A 449 13.47 -9.01 -1.94
N LEU A 450 12.30 -9.58 -1.67
CA LEU A 450 11.04 -9.04 -2.18
C LEU A 450 10.78 -7.66 -1.56
N THR A 451 10.32 -6.72 -2.38
CA THR A 451 10.21 -5.30 -2.00
C THR A 451 8.93 -5.02 -1.21
N THR A 452 8.76 -5.70 -0.07
CA THR A 452 7.60 -5.57 0.83
C THR A 452 7.72 -4.40 1.82
N CYS A 453 8.90 -3.80 1.94
CA CYS A 453 9.12 -2.65 2.81
C CYS A 453 8.38 -1.41 2.25
N THR A 454 7.52 -0.80 3.06
CA THR A 454 7.00 0.54 2.76
C THR A 454 8.12 1.57 2.99
N PRO A 455 8.56 2.30 1.94
CA PRO A 455 9.71 3.18 2.04
C PRO A 455 9.41 4.48 2.80
N ALA A 456 10.45 5.09 3.37
CA ALA A 456 10.40 6.44 3.94
C ALA A 456 11.25 7.41 3.11
N ILE A 457 10.69 8.59 2.80
CA ILE A 457 11.44 9.72 2.26
C ILE A 457 11.79 10.61 3.45
N ILE A 458 13.08 10.92 3.60
CA ILE A 458 13.59 11.75 4.69
C ILE A 458 14.48 12.86 4.15
N LYS A 459 14.61 13.93 4.94
CA LYS A 459 15.53 15.02 4.67
C LYS A 459 16.48 15.21 5.85
N VAL A 460 17.75 15.42 5.53
CA VAL A 460 18.79 15.84 6.50
C VAL A 460 19.70 16.85 5.80
N GLY A 461 19.95 17.99 6.44
CA GLY A 461 20.74 19.07 5.88
C GLY A 461 20.42 20.43 6.50
N PRO A 462 21.29 21.44 6.27
CA PRO A 462 21.13 22.77 6.84
C PRO A 462 19.85 23.45 6.34
N LEU A 463 19.23 24.24 7.23
CA LEU A 463 18.09 25.08 6.92
C LEU A 463 18.53 26.30 6.08
N ASP A 464 18.53 26.18 4.76
CA ASP A 464 18.57 27.35 3.88
C ASP A 464 17.33 27.42 2.97
N PHE A 465 16.38 28.26 3.37
CA PHE A 465 15.15 28.55 2.62
C PHE A 465 15.38 29.33 1.33
N LYS A 466 16.59 29.90 1.12
CA LYS A 466 16.87 30.79 -0.01
C LYS A 466 17.73 30.16 -1.08
N THR A 467 18.63 29.24 -0.73
CA THR A 467 19.48 28.57 -1.73
C THR A 467 19.53 27.08 -1.49
N LYS A 468 19.39 26.29 -2.56
CA LYS A 468 19.68 24.85 -2.53
C LYS A 468 21.19 24.70 -2.34
N THR A 469 21.62 24.37 -1.13
CA THR A 469 23.02 24.05 -0.85
C THR A 469 23.29 22.57 -1.16
N GLN A 470 24.55 22.21 -1.40
CA GLN A 470 24.92 20.79 -1.64
C GLN A 470 24.73 19.90 -0.40
N ASP A 471 24.58 20.51 0.78
CA ASP A 471 24.39 19.82 2.04
C ASP A 471 22.91 19.48 2.32
N ASP A 472 21.98 19.99 1.51
CA ASP A 472 20.53 19.76 1.61
C ASP A 472 20.17 18.42 0.94
N LYS A 473 20.19 17.33 1.71
CA LYS A 473 20.08 15.95 1.17
C LYS A 473 18.71 15.33 1.44
N TRP A 474 18.22 14.62 0.42
CA TRP A 474 17.00 13.85 0.47
C TRP A 474 17.33 12.37 0.27
N PHE A 475 16.81 11.54 1.16
CA PHE A 475 17.08 10.12 1.15
C PHE A 475 15.81 9.31 1.03
N LEU A 476 15.95 8.16 0.39
CA LEU A 476 15.02 7.05 0.48
C LEU A 476 15.59 6.01 1.44
N VAL A 477 14.76 5.55 2.37
CA VAL A 477 15.14 4.51 3.34
C VAL A 477 14.32 3.26 3.08
N LEU A 478 15.02 2.14 2.91
CA LEU A 478 14.44 0.84 2.59
C LEU A 478 14.92 -0.24 3.56
N GLY A 479 14.03 -1.18 3.86
CA GLY A 479 14.38 -2.48 4.43
C GLY A 479 14.57 -3.53 3.33
N SER A 480 15.37 -4.56 3.64
CA SER A 480 15.70 -5.64 2.70
C SER A 480 14.51 -6.47 2.21
N GLY A 481 13.43 -6.56 2.99
CA GLY A 481 12.32 -7.45 2.70
C GLY A 481 12.69 -8.95 2.68
N PRO A 482 11.70 -9.86 2.62
CA PRO A 482 11.91 -11.29 2.77
C PRO A 482 12.65 -11.89 1.56
N SER A 483 13.51 -12.87 1.80
CA SER A 483 14.32 -13.53 0.78
C SER A 483 14.07 -15.05 0.77
N ALA A 484 13.93 -15.64 -0.42
CA ALA A 484 13.67 -17.08 -0.55
C ALA A 484 14.95 -17.88 -0.82
N ASP A 485 15.00 -19.13 -0.34
CA ASP A 485 16.02 -20.09 -0.74
C ASP A 485 15.87 -20.48 -2.21
N GLN A 486 16.98 -20.42 -2.94
CA GLN A 486 17.04 -20.61 -4.38
C GLN A 486 17.02 -22.10 -4.68
N GLY A 487 15.96 -22.58 -5.36
CA GLY A 487 15.85 -23.97 -5.83
C GLY A 487 14.82 -24.84 -5.10
N SER A 488 14.14 -24.32 -4.08
CA SER A 488 12.99 -25.01 -3.51
C SER A 488 11.78 -24.90 -4.46
N LEU A 489 11.26 -26.05 -4.89
CA LEU A 489 9.94 -26.16 -5.50
C LEU A 489 8.81 -25.85 -4.48
N ALA A 490 9.13 -25.82 -3.18
CA ALA A 490 8.21 -25.30 -2.18
C ALA A 490 8.14 -23.77 -2.36
N GLY A 491 6.92 -23.26 -2.54
CA GLY A 491 6.66 -21.84 -2.79
C GLY A 491 7.26 -20.91 -1.72
N PHE A 492 7.18 -19.61 -1.99
CA PHE A 492 7.57 -18.58 -1.03
C PHE A 492 6.78 -18.72 0.28
N ASN A 493 7.48 -18.75 1.41
CA ASN A 493 6.89 -19.00 2.73
C ASN A 493 6.96 -17.78 3.67
N GLY A 494 7.28 -16.59 3.14
CA GLY A 494 7.33 -15.37 3.95
C GLY A 494 8.54 -15.26 4.89
N GLN A 495 9.57 -16.08 4.69
CA GLN A 495 10.81 -16.05 5.49
C GLN A 495 11.95 -15.35 4.75
N SER A 496 13.08 -15.16 5.46
CA SER A 496 14.35 -14.71 4.90
C SER A 496 15.43 -15.75 5.14
N VAL A 497 16.35 -15.90 4.19
CA VAL A 497 17.55 -16.74 4.35
C VAL A 497 18.79 -15.92 4.71
N LYS A 498 18.65 -14.60 4.84
CA LYS A 498 19.72 -13.63 5.15
C LYS A 498 19.36 -12.81 6.39
N ASN A 499 20.30 -12.04 6.92
CA ASN A 499 20.00 -11.02 7.92
C ASN A 499 19.22 -9.85 7.30
N GLY A 500 18.55 -9.07 8.14
CA GLY A 500 17.87 -7.86 7.72
C GLY A 500 18.89 -6.79 7.34
N HIS A 501 18.61 -6.03 6.29
CA HIS A 501 19.47 -4.92 5.88
C HIS A 501 18.68 -3.62 5.74
N VAL A 502 19.34 -2.51 6.04
CA VAL A 502 18.84 -1.13 5.84
C VAL A 502 19.63 -0.49 4.71
N TYR A 503 18.92 0.07 3.74
CA TYR A 503 19.49 0.86 2.65
C TYR A 503 19.16 2.33 2.88
N ILE A 504 20.19 3.17 2.85
CA ILE A 504 20.06 4.63 2.80
C ILE A 504 20.48 5.04 1.39
N ILE A 505 19.57 5.65 0.64
CA ILE A 505 19.73 5.90 -0.79
C ILE A 505 19.53 7.38 -1.07
N ASP A 506 20.36 7.96 -1.93
CA ASP A 506 20.11 9.30 -2.46
C ASP A 506 18.84 9.30 -3.33
N LEU A 507 17.83 10.08 -2.96
CA LEU A 507 16.53 10.05 -3.62
C LEU A 507 16.61 10.48 -5.10
N ALA A 508 17.51 11.40 -5.43
CA ALA A 508 17.62 11.97 -6.77
C ALA A 508 18.24 10.99 -7.78
N THR A 509 19.23 10.23 -7.34
CA THR A 509 20.05 9.36 -8.19
C THR A 509 19.75 7.87 -8.03
N GLY A 510 19.17 7.48 -6.89
CA GLY A 510 18.96 6.09 -6.51
C GLY A 510 20.25 5.39 -6.06
N GLU A 511 21.38 6.09 -5.95
CA GLU A 511 22.64 5.52 -5.51
C GLU A 511 22.65 5.28 -3.98
N PRO A 512 23.08 4.09 -3.52
CA PRO A 512 23.11 3.78 -2.10
C PRO A 512 24.35 4.32 -1.40
N TYR A 513 24.20 4.65 -0.11
CA TYR A 513 25.31 4.78 0.82
C TYR A 513 25.75 3.39 1.27
N ARG A 514 27.00 3.05 1.01
CA ARG A 514 27.51 1.67 1.07
C ARG A 514 28.22 1.34 2.36
N HIS A 515 28.01 0.12 2.88
CA HIS A 515 28.90 -0.49 3.86
C HIS A 515 30.02 -1.26 3.16
N GLY A 516 31.16 -0.61 2.98
CA GLY A 516 32.30 -1.21 2.26
C GLY A 516 31.93 -1.49 0.80
N ALA A 517 31.90 -2.77 0.42
CA ALA A 517 31.53 -3.20 -0.94
C ALA A 517 30.01 -3.39 -1.13
N HIS A 518 29.23 -3.35 -0.04
CA HIS A 518 27.81 -3.67 -0.06
C HIS A 518 26.92 -2.47 -0.32
N ASP A 519 25.83 -2.67 -1.06
CA ASP A 519 24.84 -1.63 -1.34
C ASP A 519 23.98 -1.26 -0.11
N TRP A 520 23.89 -2.12 0.91
CA TRP A 520 23.24 -1.78 2.17
C TRP A 520 24.21 -1.04 3.11
N LEU A 521 23.66 -0.19 3.99
CA LEU A 521 24.46 0.56 4.97
C LEU A 521 24.53 -0.14 6.33
N PHE A 522 23.43 -0.79 6.75
CA PHE A 522 23.37 -1.50 8.02
C PHE A 522 22.82 -2.91 7.85
N ALA A 523 23.29 -3.82 8.71
CA ALA A 523 22.75 -5.16 8.88
C ALA A 523 22.19 -5.30 10.29
N THR A 524 21.13 -6.08 10.46
CA THR A 524 20.57 -6.43 11.76
C THR A 524 21.30 -7.61 12.39
N ASP A 525 21.15 -7.72 13.71
CA ASP A 525 21.85 -8.74 14.51
C ASP A 525 21.16 -10.10 14.42
N ASP A 526 19.85 -10.11 14.14
CA ASP A 526 19.05 -11.33 14.14
C ASP A 526 19.22 -12.09 12.81
N PRO A 527 19.46 -13.42 12.86
CA PRO A 527 19.59 -14.23 11.66
C PRO A 527 18.24 -14.41 10.98
N LYS A 528 18.27 -14.74 9.67
CA LYS A 528 17.05 -15.02 8.87
C LYS A 528 15.99 -13.90 9.00
N ALA A 529 16.47 -12.67 9.08
CA ALA A 529 15.66 -11.49 9.28
C ALA A 529 15.39 -10.74 7.99
N PHE A 530 14.32 -9.95 8.01
CA PHE A 530 14.08 -8.92 7.03
C PHE A 530 13.42 -7.71 7.67
N LEU A 531 13.71 -6.53 7.11
CA LEU A 531 13.08 -5.30 7.55
C LEU A 531 11.83 -4.96 6.72
N GLY A 532 10.76 -4.65 7.45
CA GLY A 532 9.49 -4.14 6.97
C GLY A 532 9.47 -2.61 6.87
N GLY A 533 8.32 -2.00 7.15
CA GLY A 533 8.09 -0.57 6.90
C GLY A 533 8.99 0.39 7.68
N ALA A 534 9.37 1.50 7.04
CA ALA A 534 10.18 2.57 7.64
C ALA A 534 9.35 3.82 7.98
N ALA A 535 9.75 4.55 9.02
CA ALA A 535 9.19 5.86 9.37
C ALA A 535 10.27 6.81 9.89
N GLY A 536 10.39 8.00 9.28
CA GLY A 536 11.25 9.08 9.77
C GLY A 536 10.57 9.92 10.85
N PHE A 537 11.35 10.41 11.80
CA PHE A 537 10.93 11.25 12.91
C PHE A 537 11.72 12.55 12.93
N ASP A 538 11.01 13.68 12.87
CA ASP A 538 11.55 15.03 13.06
C ASP A 538 10.89 15.59 14.33
N MET A 539 11.65 15.62 15.41
CA MET A 539 11.19 16.05 16.73
C MET A 539 11.02 17.56 16.79
N GLY A 540 11.94 18.29 16.14
CA GLY A 540 12.05 19.74 16.22
C GLY A 540 11.13 20.49 15.26
N LEU A 541 10.49 19.77 14.33
CA LEU A 541 9.87 20.33 13.13
C LEU A 541 10.83 21.31 12.46
N ASN A 542 12.05 20.83 12.18
CA ASN A 542 13.16 21.64 11.70
C ASN A 542 13.76 21.10 10.39
N TYR A 543 12.96 20.36 9.61
CA TYR A 543 13.34 19.64 8.38
C TYR A 543 14.25 18.44 8.55
N ASN A 544 14.94 18.32 9.69
CA ASN A 544 15.94 17.31 9.88
C ASN A 544 15.33 16.14 10.63
N VAL A 545 15.36 14.99 9.97
CA VAL A 545 14.99 13.74 10.64
C VAL A 545 16.05 13.40 11.67
N ASP A 546 15.64 13.25 12.93
CA ASP A 546 16.50 12.84 14.05
C ASP A 546 16.67 11.31 14.12
N ALA A 547 15.61 10.59 13.75
CA ALA A 547 15.55 9.14 13.89
C ALA A 547 14.68 8.50 12.81
N ILE A 548 15.06 7.28 12.41
CA ILE A 548 14.32 6.48 11.45
C ILE A 548 14.03 5.13 12.07
N TYR A 549 12.77 4.75 12.17
CA TYR A 549 12.34 3.50 12.77
C TYR A 549 11.96 2.49 11.70
N LEU A 550 12.48 1.27 11.82
CA LEU A 550 12.18 0.15 10.94
C LEU A 550 11.75 -1.07 11.75
N THR A 551 10.75 -1.79 11.26
CA THR A 551 10.28 -3.01 11.90
C THR A 551 10.96 -4.23 11.30
N GLU A 552 11.13 -5.28 12.09
CA GLU A 552 11.76 -6.52 11.67
C GLU A 552 10.84 -7.71 11.88
N ALA A 553 10.97 -8.69 10.99
CA ALA A 553 10.53 -10.05 11.20
C ALA A 553 11.70 -11.01 10.96
N HIS A 554 11.88 -11.97 11.87
CA HIS A 554 12.98 -12.93 11.81
C HIS A 554 12.56 -14.30 12.32
N GLU A 555 13.45 -15.26 12.17
CA GLU A 555 13.30 -16.61 12.70
C GLU A 555 14.32 -16.83 13.82
N GLU A 556 13.84 -17.27 14.98
CA GLU A 556 14.65 -17.68 16.11
C GLU A 556 15.35 -19.02 15.85
N ALA A 557 16.34 -19.36 16.67
CA ALA A 557 17.12 -20.60 16.51
C ALA A 557 16.28 -21.88 16.60
N ASP A 558 15.11 -21.84 17.25
CA ASP A 558 14.16 -22.95 17.37
C ASP A 558 13.14 -23.02 16.23
N GLY A 559 13.22 -22.10 15.26
CA GLY A 559 12.30 -22.00 14.13
C GLY A 559 11.06 -21.15 14.41
N ALA A 560 10.90 -20.59 15.61
CA ALA A 560 9.81 -19.69 15.92
C ALA A 560 9.98 -18.36 15.18
N SER A 561 8.87 -17.77 14.72
CA SER A 561 8.90 -16.42 14.14
C SER A 561 8.83 -15.36 15.24
N ALA A 562 9.74 -14.40 15.21
CA ALA A 562 9.84 -13.27 16.12
C ALA A 562 10.01 -11.97 15.32
N GLY A 563 10.13 -10.84 16.02
CA GLY A 563 10.36 -9.56 15.39
C GLY A 563 11.11 -8.59 16.28
N ALA A 564 11.43 -7.43 15.72
CA ALA A 564 12.11 -6.37 16.44
C ALA A 564 11.72 -5.00 15.91
N LEU A 565 12.11 -3.97 16.64
CA LEU A 565 12.07 -2.59 16.21
C LEU A 565 13.49 -2.02 16.28
N TYR A 566 13.92 -1.48 15.16
CA TYR A 566 15.23 -0.87 14.99
C TYR A 566 15.10 0.63 14.78
N LYS A 567 16.11 1.37 15.24
CA LYS A 567 16.27 2.81 15.07
C LYS A 567 17.60 3.10 14.38
N VAL A 568 17.56 3.85 13.28
CA VAL A 568 18.72 4.57 12.76
C VAL A 568 18.72 5.97 13.37
N THR A 569 19.77 6.32 14.09
CA THR A 569 19.94 7.67 14.67
C THR A 569 20.71 8.54 13.71
N VAL A 570 20.15 9.72 13.40
CA VAL A 570 20.83 10.79 12.67
C VAL A 570 21.52 11.71 13.69
N PRO A 571 22.85 11.81 13.70
CA PRO A 571 23.55 12.59 14.70
C PRO A 571 23.29 14.09 14.55
N TRP A 572 23.04 14.74 15.69
CA TRP A 572 23.09 16.19 15.83
C TRP A 572 24.28 16.57 16.69
N VAL A 573 25.15 17.43 16.16
CA VAL A 573 26.40 17.84 16.79
C VAL A 573 26.26 19.29 17.24
N CYS A 574 26.47 19.54 18.52
CA CYS A 574 26.56 20.89 19.05
C CYS A 574 27.83 21.55 18.50
N THR A 575 27.68 22.72 17.89
CA THR A 575 28.77 23.51 17.32
C THR A 575 29.03 24.80 18.11
N ALA A 576 28.22 25.07 19.13
CA ALA A 576 28.43 26.17 20.06
C ALA A 576 29.66 25.93 20.95
N GLY A 577 30.35 27.02 21.35
CA GLY A 577 31.48 26.94 22.27
C GLY A 577 31.11 26.45 23.69
N ASP A 578 29.83 26.48 24.04
CA ASP A 578 29.25 25.86 25.24
C ASP A 578 27.90 25.23 24.87
N CYS A 579 27.76 23.93 25.14
CA CYS A 579 26.54 23.16 24.87
C CYS A 579 25.62 23.09 26.09
N GLY A 580 26.05 23.59 27.26
CA GLY A 580 25.30 23.64 28.51
C GLY A 580 24.14 24.64 28.46
N GLY A 581 23.14 24.37 27.63
CA GLY A 581 21.98 25.24 27.43
C GLY A 581 21.42 25.23 26.02
N VAL A 582 22.09 24.58 25.05
CA VAL A 582 21.58 24.42 23.70
C VAL A 582 20.60 23.24 23.69
N ALA A 583 19.36 23.49 23.25
CA ALA A 583 18.38 22.42 23.07
C ALA A 583 18.83 21.47 21.95
N TYR A 584 18.67 20.16 22.17
CA TYR A 584 18.91 19.16 21.13
C TYR A 584 18.09 19.46 19.87
N GLY A 585 18.68 19.27 18.69
CA GLY A 585 18.07 19.61 17.41
C GLY A 585 17.96 21.11 17.14
N SER A 586 18.61 21.97 17.94
CA SER A 586 18.68 23.40 17.66
C SER A 586 19.45 23.67 16.37
N SER A 587 18.82 24.40 15.44
CA SER A 587 19.43 24.83 14.18
C SER A 587 20.41 26.00 14.31
N THR A 588 20.46 26.66 15.48
CA THR A 588 21.35 27.81 15.72
C THR A 588 22.55 27.48 16.60
N GLY A 589 22.52 26.36 17.34
CA GLY A 589 23.58 25.94 18.26
C GLY A 589 24.26 24.63 17.90
N GLY A 590 23.83 23.98 16.82
CA GLY A 590 24.40 22.75 16.30
C GLY A 590 23.93 22.46 14.88
N ALA A 591 24.39 21.35 14.34
CA ALA A 591 24.07 20.91 12.98
C ALA A 591 23.85 19.39 12.95
N TYR A 592 22.92 18.96 12.10
CA TYR A 592 22.76 17.55 11.79
C TYR A 592 23.85 17.09 10.81
N VAL A 593 24.31 15.86 11.00
CA VAL A 593 25.31 15.24 10.13
C VAL A 593 24.57 14.60 8.96
N SER A 594 24.57 15.28 7.82
CA SER A 594 23.86 14.83 6.61
C SER A 594 24.61 13.77 5.81
N ASP A 595 25.86 13.45 6.14
CA ASP A 595 26.56 12.29 5.58
C ASP A 595 26.40 11.06 6.50
N PRO A 596 25.66 10.01 6.09
CA PRO A 596 25.55 8.78 6.87
C PRO A 596 26.89 8.11 7.19
N LEU A 597 27.91 8.36 6.36
CA LEU A 597 29.25 7.77 6.46
C LEU A 597 30.28 8.69 7.16
N ASP A 598 29.84 9.78 7.80
CA ASP A 598 30.76 10.69 8.49
C ASP A 598 31.68 9.95 9.48
N LEU A 599 32.98 10.26 9.45
CA LEU A 599 33.98 9.53 10.21
C LEU A 599 33.93 9.79 11.72
N ALA A 600 33.46 10.97 12.14
CA ALA A 600 33.40 11.36 13.54
C ALA A 600 32.03 11.04 14.15
N HIS A 601 30.98 11.22 13.37
CA HIS A 601 29.59 11.13 13.79
C HIS A 601 28.77 10.36 12.74
N PRO A 602 29.07 9.07 12.51
CA PRO A 602 28.31 8.25 11.56
C PRO A 602 26.89 8.02 12.07
N TRP A 603 25.98 7.75 11.15
CA TRP A 603 24.65 7.27 11.51
C TRP A 603 24.75 5.89 12.15
N ARG A 604 23.87 5.58 13.10
CA ARG A 604 23.95 4.33 13.89
C ARG A 604 22.62 3.58 13.90
N LEU A 605 22.65 2.30 13.54
CA LEU A 605 21.54 1.37 13.73
C LEU A 605 21.57 0.79 15.14
N THR A 606 20.43 0.76 15.81
CA THR A 606 20.26 0.24 17.18
C THR A 606 18.96 -0.54 17.30
N LYS A 607 18.98 -1.70 17.96
CA LYS A 607 17.77 -2.46 18.31
C LYS A 607 17.13 -1.83 19.55
N ILE A 608 15.92 -1.28 19.41
CA ILE A 608 15.23 -0.58 20.51
C ILE A 608 14.15 -1.43 21.17
N PHE A 609 13.64 -2.47 20.50
CA PHE A 609 12.68 -3.40 21.08
C PHE A 609 12.80 -4.78 20.44
N ALA A 610 12.64 -5.84 21.22
CA ALA A 610 12.50 -7.22 20.75
C ALA A 610 11.04 -7.67 20.96
N ALA A 611 10.35 -7.98 19.87
CA ALA A 611 8.96 -8.41 19.87
C ALA A 611 8.88 -9.94 19.83
N PRO A 612 7.97 -10.57 20.59
CA PRO A 612 7.81 -12.02 20.60
C PRO A 612 7.24 -12.61 19.30
N ARG A 613 6.89 -11.75 18.34
CA ARG A 613 6.24 -12.07 17.07
C ARG A 613 6.68 -11.11 15.96
N PRO A 614 6.60 -11.52 14.68
CA PRO A 614 6.97 -10.69 13.54
C PRO A 614 6.33 -9.31 13.54
N VAL A 615 7.06 -8.29 13.08
CA VAL A 615 6.52 -6.94 12.88
C VAL A 615 6.78 -6.50 11.43
N THR A 616 5.72 -6.40 10.64
CA THR A 616 5.83 -6.12 9.19
C THR A 616 5.33 -4.73 8.78
N ALA A 617 4.28 -4.22 9.47
CA ALA A 617 3.70 -2.92 9.17
C ALA A 617 4.60 -1.76 9.64
N PRO A 618 4.62 -0.61 8.94
CA PRO A 618 5.37 0.55 9.39
C PRO A 618 4.84 1.06 10.74
N PRO A 619 5.72 1.60 11.62
CA PRO A 619 5.28 2.16 12.88
C PRO A 619 4.64 3.56 12.68
N ALA A 620 3.79 3.96 13.62
CA ALA A 620 3.35 5.35 13.77
C ALA A 620 4.08 6.01 14.93
N LEU A 621 4.35 7.30 14.79
CA LEU A 621 5.21 8.05 15.71
C LEU A 621 4.43 9.21 16.30
N SER A 622 4.65 9.52 17.58
CA SER A 622 4.09 10.71 18.21
C SER A 622 4.95 11.21 19.36
N LEU A 623 4.59 12.37 19.89
CA LEU A 623 5.14 12.94 21.11
C LEU A 623 4.04 13.03 22.17
N ASP A 624 4.41 12.86 23.43
CA ASP A 624 3.55 13.26 24.54
C ASP A 624 3.85 14.69 25.03
N PHE A 625 3.10 15.13 26.05
CA PHE A 625 3.25 16.46 26.63
C PHE A 625 4.61 16.70 27.31
N ASP A 626 5.30 15.63 27.69
CA ASP A 626 6.63 15.67 28.30
C ASP A 626 7.74 15.52 27.24
N LYS A 627 7.39 15.60 25.94
CA LYS A 627 8.26 15.46 24.76
C LYS A 627 8.95 14.11 24.63
N ARG A 628 8.38 13.05 25.22
CA ARG A 628 8.88 11.69 25.03
C ARG A 628 8.35 11.16 23.70
N VAL A 629 9.23 10.48 22.96
CA VAL A 629 8.90 9.93 21.64
C VAL A 629 8.25 8.56 21.81
N TRP A 630 7.06 8.40 21.27
CA TRP A 630 6.29 7.17 21.28
C TRP A 630 6.24 6.54 19.89
N ILE A 631 6.42 5.22 19.87
CA ILE A 631 6.44 4.40 18.66
C ILE A 631 5.36 3.33 18.80
N TYR A 632 4.37 3.40 17.92
CA TYR A 632 3.21 2.52 17.91
C TYR A 632 3.29 1.54 16.76
N PHE A 633 3.16 0.26 17.08
CA PHE A 633 3.19 -0.83 16.11
C PHE A 633 2.44 -2.02 16.68
N GLY A 634 2.10 -2.98 15.83
CA GLY A 634 1.53 -4.25 16.27
C GLY A 634 2.20 -5.40 15.54
N THR A 635 2.11 -6.58 16.12
CA THR A 635 2.73 -7.78 15.57
C THR A 635 1.80 -8.47 14.57
N GLY A 636 2.43 -9.08 13.57
CA GLY A 636 1.78 -9.88 12.56
C GLY A 636 2.55 -9.98 11.25
N ARG A 637 2.34 -11.09 10.56
CA ARG A 637 2.72 -11.34 9.16
C ARG A 637 1.56 -12.03 8.44
N TYR A 638 1.41 -11.76 7.13
CA TYR A 638 0.40 -12.41 6.29
C TYR A 638 0.89 -12.57 4.85
N PHE A 639 2.01 -13.29 4.66
CA PHE A 639 2.65 -13.48 3.36
C PHE A 639 2.49 -14.90 2.79
N SER A 640 2.20 -15.87 3.64
CA SER A 640 2.17 -17.29 3.27
C SER A 640 0.91 -18.02 3.76
N LEU A 641 0.70 -19.22 3.23
CA LEU A 641 -0.37 -20.12 3.68
C LEU A 641 -0.23 -20.49 5.18
N ALA A 642 1.01 -20.62 5.67
CA ALA A 642 1.26 -20.88 7.09
C ALA A 642 0.75 -19.72 7.97
N ASP A 643 0.89 -18.49 7.49
CA ASP A 643 0.38 -17.32 8.21
C ASP A 643 -1.16 -17.37 8.30
N ARG A 644 -1.88 -17.87 7.30
CA ARG A 644 -3.35 -17.95 7.34
C ARG A 644 -3.90 -18.87 8.42
N THR A 645 -3.19 -19.96 8.67
CA THR A 645 -3.63 -21.00 9.61
C THR A 645 -3.10 -20.79 11.02
N SER A 646 -2.06 -19.96 11.19
CA SER A 646 -1.52 -19.64 12.52
C SER A 646 -2.57 -18.95 13.40
N LYS A 647 -2.70 -19.48 14.62
CA LYS A 647 -3.52 -18.93 15.71
C LYS A 647 -2.66 -18.38 16.84
N ASP A 648 -1.45 -17.99 16.49
CA ASP A 648 -0.48 -17.42 17.41
C ASP A 648 -1.02 -16.17 18.10
N GLN A 649 -0.53 -15.96 19.32
CA GLN A 649 -0.86 -14.78 20.09
C GLN A 649 -0.05 -13.57 19.60
N GLU A 650 -0.75 -12.53 19.18
CA GLU A 650 -0.20 -11.25 18.71
C GLU A 650 -0.49 -10.10 19.70
N TYR A 651 0.15 -8.96 19.46
CA TYR A 651 0.22 -7.85 20.40
C TYR A 651 0.18 -6.49 19.69
N LEU A 652 -0.34 -5.48 20.38
CA LEU A 652 -0.20 -4.06 20.05
C LEU A 652 0.73 -3.41 21.07
N TYR A 653 1.54 -2.47 20.61
CA TYR A 653 2.54 -1.79 21.42
C TYR A 653 2.48 -0.27 21.27
N GLY A 654 2.84 0.42 22.34
CA GLY A 654 3.34 1.78 22.32
C GLY A 654 4.62 1.83 23.13
N VAL A 655 5.78 1.90 22.47
CA VAL A 655 7.11 1.89 23.10
C VAL A 655 7.70 3.29 23.06
N MET A 656 8.29 3.74 24.16
CA MET A 656 9.03 5.00 24.17
C MET A 656 10.47 4.80 23.74
N ASP A 657 11.01 5.73 22.94
CA ASP A 657 12.44 5.76 22.64
C ASP A 657 13.21 6.33 23.86
N PRO A 658 14.07 5.53 24.51
CA PRO A 658 14.86 5.99 25.65
C PRO A 658 15.75 7.20 25.34
N PHE A 659 16.21 7.33 24.09
CA PHE A 659 17.07 8.43 23.66
C PHE A 659 16.37 9.79 23.78
N PHE A 660 15.06 9.85 23.56
CA PHE A 660 14.26 11.08 23.63
C PHE A 660 13.42 11.18 24.90
N ASN A 661 13.74 10.37 25.92
CA ASN A 661 13.03 10.39 27.19
C ASN A 661 13.95 10.90 28.30
N GLN A 662 13.67 12.11 28.80
CA GLN A 662 14.48 12.79 29.80
C GLN A 662 14.58 12.04 31.13
N GLU A 663 13.66 11.11 31.42
CA GLU A 663 13.73 10.24 32.60
C GLU A 663 14.92 9.26 32.55
N HIS A 664 15.52 9.04 31.37
CA HIS A 664 16.74 8.25 31.18
C HIS A 664 18.04 9.07 31.31
N ARG A 665 18.04 10.03 32.24
CA ARG A 665 19.22 10.82 32.62
C ARG A 665 19.74 10.33 33.97
N PRO A 666 21.04 10.48 34.28
CA PRO A 666 21.57 10.10 35.58
C PRO A 666 20.98 11.02 36.65
N ASP A 667 20.06 10.48 37.44
CA ASP A 667 19.29 11.19 38.45
C ASP A 667 18.80 10.16 39.48
N PRO A 668 19.41 10.11 40.68
CA PRO A 668 19.02 9.15 41.72
C PRO A 668 17.57 9.31 42.21
N ALA A 669 16.92 10.43 41.90
CA ALA A 669 15.50 10.67 42.17
C ALA A 669 14.59 10.36 40.96
N GLY A 670 15.17 10.11 39.78
CA GLY A 670 14.49 9.73 38.55
C GLY A 670 14.04 8.27 38.56
N PHE A 671 13.17 7.90 37.61
CA PHE A 671 12.60 6.55 37.57
C PHE A 671 13.58 5.49 37.07
N PHE A 672 14.47 5.83 36.14
CA PHE A 672 15.38 4.89 35.50
C PHE A 672 16.83 5.00 36.00
N ASP A 673 17.29 6.20 36.36
CA ASP A 673 18.66 6.47 36.84
C ASP A 673 19.74 5.86 35.94
N ASP A 674 19.66 6.14 34.64
CA ASP A 674 20.58 5.64 33.60
C ASP A 674 21.03 6.78 32.67
N SER A 675 21.75 6.50 31.58
CA SER A 675 22.40 7.55 30.76
C SER A 675 22.07 7.47 29.27
N PHE A 676 20.82 7.16 28.90
CA PHE A 676 20.42 7.03 27.50
C PHE A 676 19.91 8.33 26.86
N TYR A 677 19.41 9.28 27.65
CA TYR A 677 18.85 10.52 27.13
C TYR A 677 19.88 11.35 26.34
N HIS A 678 19.61 11.54 25.04
CA HIS A 678 20.48 12.19 24.05
C HIS A 678 21.93 11.65 24.00
N ASN A 679 22.15 10.39 24.39
CA ASN A 679 23.47 9.78 24.38
C ASN A 679 23.59 8.75 23.25
N ALA A 680 24.18 9.16 22.13
CA ALA A 680 24.31 8.34 20.93
C ALA A 680 25.37 7.21 21.05
N ASP A 681 26.15 7.19 22.13
CA ASP A 681 27.15 6.15 22.41
C ASP A 681 26.60 4.98 23.22
N THR A 682 25.36 5.09 23.70
CA THR A 682 24.67 4.04 24.46
C THR A 682 23.38 3.65 23.76
N ALA A 683 22.99 2.38 23.85
CA ALA A 683 21.72 1.89 23.33
C ALA A 683 21.01 1.04 24.38
N LEU A 684 19.69 1.18 24.47
CA LEU A 684 18.83 0.36 25.32
C LEU A 684 17.81 -0.37 24.45
N THR A 685 17.85 -1.70 24.48
CA THR A 685 16.75 -2.52 23.97
C THR A 685 15.71 -2.65 25.07
N VAL A 686 14.55 -2.02 24.89
CA VAL A 686 13.44 -2.05 25.85
C VAL A 686 12.91 -3.48 25.95
N SER A 687 12.82 -4.01 27.18
CA SER A 687 12.22 -5.32 27.46
C SER A 687 10.71 -5.20 27.63
N GLY A 688 9.96 -6.21 27.15
CA GLY A 688 8.51 -6.31 27.35
C GLY A 688 8.08 -6.25 28.82
N ASP A 689 8.92 -6.71 29.75
CA ASP A 689 8.63 -6.67 31.20
C ASP A 689 8.63 -5.24 31.78
N THR A 690 9.24 -4.29 31.06
CA THR A 690 9.28 -2.87 31.44
C THR A 690 8.09 -2.09 30.87
N LEU A 691 7.19 -2.75 30.14
CA LEU A 691 5.95 -2.16 29.61
C LEU A 691 4.78 -2.39 30.55
N LEU A 692 3.82 -1.47 30.54
CA LEU A 692 2.53 -1.68 31.18
C LEU A 692 1.70 -2.72 30.42
N ASP A 693 1.19 -3.73 31.12
CA ASP A 693 0.19 -4.66 30.58
C ASP A 693 -1.19 -4.00 30.54
N ALA A 694 -1.53 -3.45 29.38
CA ALA A 694 -2.79 -2.77 29.15
C ALA A 694 -3.97 -3.75 28.96
N ALA A 695 -3.71 -5.02 28.63
CA ALA A 695 -4.76 -6.04 28.53
C ALA A 695 -5.24 -6.49 29.92
N GLY A 696 -4.36 -6.41 30.93
CA GLY A 696 -4.66 -6.64 32.33
C GLY A 696 -5.55 -5.58 33.00
N LEU A 697 -5.87 -4.48 32.31
CA LEU A 697 -6.57 -3.32 32.86
C LEU A 697 -7.81 -2.93 32.06
N MET A 698 -8.88 -2.59 32.78
CA MET A 698 -10.15 -2.14 32.24
C MET A 698 -10.48 -0.75 32.79
N VAL A 699 -10.74 0.20 31.89
CA VAL A 699 -11.12 1.58 32.23
C VAL A 699 -12.62 1.74 32.01
N MET A 700 -13.32 2.15 33.07
CA MET A 700 -14.76 2.43 33.03
C MET A 700 -15.04 3.88 32.66
N ALA A 701 -16.25 4.12 32.12
CA ALA A 701 -16.77 5.47 31.98
C ALA A 701 -16.75 6.18 33.35
N GLY A 702 -16.20 7.39 33.40
CA GLY A 702 -15.97 8.12 34.65
C GLY A 702 -14.56 7.94 35.25
N GLY A 703 -13.75 7.04 34.68
CA GLY A 703 -12.30 6.96 34.95
C GLY A 703 -11.88 6.01 36.06
N GLY A 704 -12.76 5.17 36.58
CA GLY A 704 -12.37 4.06 37.46
C GLY A 704 -11.63 2.98 36.68
N VAL A 705 -10.52 2.48 37.22
CA VAL A 705 -9.66 1.47 36.59
C VAL A 705 -9.67 0.21 37.44
N TYR A 706 -9.86 -0.94 36.79
CA TYR A 706 -9.97 -2.25 37.42
C TYR A 706 -9.04 -3.25 36.72
N ARG A 707 -8.58 -4.25 37.46
CA ARG A 707 -7.88 -5.38 36.85
C ARG A 707 -8.87 -6.32 36.19
N THR A 708 -8.54 -6.83 35.00
CA THR A 708 -9.42 -7.75 34.25
C THR A 708 -9.49 -9.14 34.89
N VAL A 709 -8.48 -9.54 35.66
CA VAL A 709 -8.37 -10.90 36.22
C VAL A 709 -9.33 -11.17 37.39
N ASP A 710 -9.55 -10.15 38.23
CA ASP A 710 -10.30 -10.26 39.50
C ASP A 710 -11.32 -9.14 39.70
N LEU A 711 -11.44 -8.20 38.75
CA LEU A 711 -12.25 -6.99 38.86
C LEU A 711 -11.90 -6.14 40.11
N GLY A 712 -10.68 -6.31 40.63
CA GLY A 712 -10.18 -5.53 41.76
C GLY A 712 -9.91 -4.08 41.35
N TYR A 713 -10.28 -3.12 42.21
CA TYR A 713 -10.02 -1.70 41.96
C TYR A 713 -8.50 -1.43 41.93
N TYR A 714 -8.03 -0.87 40.81
CA TYR A 714 -6.64 -0.50 40.58
C TYR A 714 -6.38 0.97 40.93
N GLY A 715 -7.34 1.85 40.66
CA GLY A 715 -7.22 3.29 40.89
C GLY A 715 -8.12 4.10 39.96
N ASP A 716 -7.91 5.41 39.94
CA ASP A 716 -8.49 6.28 38.92
C ASP A 716 -7.58 6.36 37.68
N PHE A 717 -8.07 6.99 36.62
CA PHE A 717 -7.31 7.16 35.38
C PHE A 717 -6.03 7.99 35.59
N THR A 718 -6.00 8.89 36.57
CA THR A 718 -4.81 9.68 36.92
C THR A 718 -3.74 8.78 37.55
N HIS A 719 -4.13 7.84 38.40
CA HIS A 719 -3.26 6.82 38.95
C HIS A 719 -2.67 5.94 37.84
N LEU A 720 -3.51 5.52 36.88
CA LEU A 720 -3.05 4.77 35.72
C LEU A 720 -1.98 5.53 34.91
N LEU A 721 -2.20 6.82 34.61
CA LEU A 721 -1.21 7.65 33.92
C LEU A 721 0.10 7.78 34.70
N ARG A 722 0.04 7.95 36.03
CA ARG A 722 1.24 8.00 36.87
C ARG A 722 2.00 6.68 36.87
N ALA A 723 1.31 5.56 37.00
CA ALA A 723 1.92 4.23 36.92
C ALA A 723 2.59 4.02 35.55
N GLN A 724 1.93 4.48 34.48
CA GLN A 724 2.45 4.33 33.13
C GLN A 724 3.70 5.17 32.85
N ARG A 725 3.83 6.35 33.48
CA ARG A 725 5.02 7.19 33.32
C ARG A 725 6.29 6.57 33.90
N GLN A 726 6.16 5.53 34.73
CA GLN A 726 7.26 4.77 35.32
C GLN A 726 7.62 3.52 34.50
N LYS A 727 7.12 3.43 33.27
CA LYS A 727 7.31 2.31 32.34
C LYS A 727 7.90 2.84 31.04
N ASN A 728 8.50 1.96 30.25
CA ASN A 728 9.06 2.30 28.93
C ASN A 728 8.00 2.30 27.81
N GLY A 729 6.72 2.21 28.17
CA GLY A 729 5.63 2.09 27.21
C GLY A 729 4.56 1.12 27.70
N TRP A 730 3.74 0.64 26.79
CA TRP A 730 2.66 -0.32 27.07
C TRP A 730 2.62 -1.41 26.01
N GLN A 731 2.05 -2.55 26.41
CA GLN A 731 1.72 -3.66 25.55
C GLN A 731 0.27 -4.07 25.77
N ARG A 732 -0.39 -4.54 24.71
CA ARG A 732 -1.74 -5.07 24.76
C ARG A 732 -1.80 -6.36 23.96
N ARG A 733 -2.09 -7.47 24.64
CA ARG A 733 -2.38 -8.76 24.01
C ARG A 733 -3.71 -8.68 23.24
N LEU A 734 -3.74 -9.13 21.99
CA LEU A 734 -4.98 -9.25 21.21
C LEU A 734 -5.83 -10.43 21.72
N VAL A 735 -7.14 -10.25 21.80
CA VAL A 735 -8.02 -11.23 22.46
C VAL A 735 -8.34 -12.40 21.54
N THR A 736 -8.48 -12.14 20.24
CA THR A 736 -8.86 -13.16 19.26
C THR A 736 -7.62 -13.91 18.77
N PRO A 737 -7.57 -15.26 18.86
CA PRO A 737 -6.45 -16.04 18.36
C PRO A 737 -6.20 -15.84 16.86
N GLY A 738 -4.95 -15.57 16.47
CA GLY A 738 -4.57 -15.28 15.09
C GLY A 738 -4.98 -13.89 14.58
N GLU A 739 -5.54 -13.02 15.42
CA GLU A 739 -5.74 -11.60 15.11
C GLU A 739 -4.39 -10.89 15.03
N ARG A 740 -4.15 -10.10 13.98
CA ARG A 740 -2.85 -9.48 13.67
C ARG A 740 -2.98 -8.02 13.30
N ALA A 741 -1.94 -7.23 13.54
CA ALA A 741 -1.84 -5.87 13.02
C ALA A 741 -0.97 -5.85 11.76
N LEU A 742 -1.58 -5.56 10.60
CA LEU A 742 -0.93 -5.60 9.29
C LEU A 742 -0.83 -4.23 8.61
N ALA A 743 -1.39 -3.19 9.24
CA ALA A 743 -1.41 -1.83 8.72
C ALA A 743 -0.76 -0.86 9.70
N LYS A 744 -0.24 0.25 9.17
CA LYS A 744 0.31 1.34 9.98
C LYS A 744 -0.80 1.92 10.87
N PRO A 745 -0.60 2.04 12.20
CA PRO A 745 -1.58 2.65 13.08
C PRO A 745 -1.72 4.16 12.83
N VAL A 746 -2.83 4.75 13.30
CA VAL A 746 -3.09 6.18 13.19
C VAL A 746 -3.16 6.79 14.58
N ILE A 747 -2.40 7.87 14.81
CA ILE A 747 -2.43 8.62 16.07
C ILE A 747 -3.18 9.92 15.85
N SER A 748 -4.27 10.13 16.58
CA SER A 748 -5.10 11.33 16.45
C SER A 748 -5.89 11.61 17.72
N GLY A 749 -5.98 12.88 18.12
CA GLY A 749 -6.84 13.32 19.24
C GLY A 749 -6.53 12.68 20.60
N GLY A 750 -5.29 12.23 20.83
CA GLY A 750 -4.90 11.49 22.03
C GLY A 750 -5.25 10.00 22.00
N LEU A 751 -5.59 9.47 20.84
CA LEU A 751 -5.88 8.06 20.62
C LEU A 751 -4.87 7.44 19.66
N ALA A 752 -4.51 6.19 19.93
CA ALA A 752 -3.85 5.30 19.01
C ALA A 752 -4.88 4.33 18.43
N LEU A 753 -5.12 4.45 17.12
CA LEU A 753 -6.09 3.66 16.36
C LEU A 753 -5.35 2.55 15.61
N PHE A 754 -5.72 1.30 15.89
CA PHE A 754 -5.17 0.12 15.23
C PHE A 754 -6.27 -0.64 14.50
N THR A 755 -6.06 -0.91 13.22
CA THR A 755 -6.87 -1.88 12.47
C THR A 755 -6.19 -3.23 12.50
N THR A 756 -6.89 -4.25 12.97
CA THR A 756 -6.40 -5.63 13.05
C THR A 756 -7.26 -6.56 12.20
N PHE A 757 -6.70 -7.72 11.86
CA PHE A 757 -7.35 -8.74 11.04
C PHE A 757 -7.11 -10.13 11.63
N ALA A 758 -8.19 -10.90 11.81
CA ALA A 758 -8.16 -12.29 12.24
C ALA A 758 -8.67 -13.20 11.09
N PRO A 759 -7.82 -14.06 10.51
CA PRO A 759 -8.25 -14.98 9.45
C PRO A 759 -9.32 -15.97 9.92
N SER A 760 -10.24 -16.34 9.02
CA SER A 760 -11.30 -17.33 9.29
C SER A 760 -10.72 -18.64 9.85
N PRO A 761 -11.39 -19.29 10.83
CA PRO A 761 -10.93 -20.56 11.39
C PRO A 761 -11.17 -21.77 10.47
N ALA A 762 -12.04 -21.68 9.46
CA ALA A 762 -12.29 -22.81 8.54
C ALA A 762 -11.37 -22.74 7.31
N PRO A 763 -10.62 -23.82 7.00
CA PRO A 763 -9.66 -23.84 5.88
C PRO A 763 -10.25 -23.57 4.48
N CYS A 764 -11.58 -23.65 4.35
CA CYS A 764 -12.31 -23.43 3.10
C CYS A 764 -13.19 -22.17 3.12
N ASP A 765 -13.33 -21.50 4.26
CA ASP A 765 -14.10 -20.26 4.34
C ASP A 765 -13.21 -19.08 3.94
N TYR A 766 -13.73 -18.27 3.03
CA TYR A 766 -13.07 -17.06 2.56
C TYR A 766 -13.43 -15.92 3.50
N GLY A 767 -12.43 -15.25 4.09
CA GLY A 767 -12.67 -14.09 4.96
C GLY A 767 -11.84 -14.04 6.22
N GLY A 768 -12.05 -12.97 6.96
CA GLY A 768 -11.63 -12.83 8.34
C GLY A 768 -12.47 -11.79 9.06
N ARG A 769 -12.14 -11.54 10.32
CA ARG A 769 -12.76 -10.46 11.10
C ARG A 769 -11.78 -9.32 11.21
N GLY A 770 -12.18 -8.14 10.78
CA GLY A 770 -11.49 -6.89 11.05
C GLY A 770 -11.95 -6.30 12.37
N ALA A 771 -11.04 -5.71 13.13
CA ALA A 771 -11.39 -4.92 14.31
C ALA A 771 -10.66 -3.57 14.31
N LEU A 772 -11.33 -2.54 14.81
CA LEU A 772 -10.73 -1.23 15.07
C LEU A 772 -10.57 -1.04 16.57
N HIS A 773 -9.33 -0.98 17.03
CA HIS A 773 -8.99 -0.69 18.41
C HIS A 773 -8.70 0.80 18.57
N ALA A 774 -9.51 1.50 19.38
CA ALA A 774 -9.25 2.88 19.78
C ALA A 774 -8.72 2.91 21.22
N LEU A 775 -7.40 3.09 21.35
CA LEU A 775 -6.70 3.05 22.62
C LEU A 775 -6.20 4.43 23.01
N TYR A 776 -6.16 4.75 24.29
CA TYR A 776 -5.50 5.97 24.77
C TYR A 776 -3.99 5.85 24.57
N PHE A 777 -3.42 6.82 23.86
CA PHE A 777 -2.07 6.72 23.30
C PHE A 777 -0.96 6.46 24.34
N GLU A 778 -1.04 7.01 25.56
CA GLU A 778 0.00 6.75 26.57
C GLU A 778 -0.16 5.41 27.26
N THR A 779 -1.34 4.79 27.32
CA THR A 779 -1.61 3.65 28.22
C THR A 779 -2.00 2.35 27.52
N GLY A 780 -2.41 2.39 26.25
CA GLY A 780 -2.91 1.21 25.54
C GLY A 780 -4.26 0.69 26.05
N THR A 781 -4.94 1.43 26.93
CA THR A 781 -6.27 1.10 27.49
C THR A 781 -7.35 1.97 26.86
N ALA A 782 -8.63 1.72 27.16
CA ALA A 782 -9.71 2.61 26.73
C ALA A 782 -9.61 3.99 27.38
N TYR A 783 -10.06 5.05 26.67
CA TYR A 783 -10.18 6.37 27.28
C TYR A 783 -11.37 6.43 28.26
N LYS A 784 -11.26 7.23 29.31
CA LYS A 784 -12.30 7.40 30.35
C LYS A 784 -13.64 7.95 29.86
N ARG A 785 -13.71 8.41 28.60
CA ARG A 785 -14.93 8.81 27.89
C ARG A 785 -15.08 7.91 26.66
N PRO A 786 -16.29 7.42 26.36
CA PRO A 786 -16.54 6.66 25.14
C PRO A 786 -16.09 7.45 23.90
N VAL A 787 -15.41 6.75 22.99
CA VAL A 787 -14.95 7.30 21.69
C VAL A 787 -15.94 6.93 20.58
N PHE A 788 -16.59 5.77 20.69
CA PHE A 788 -17.62 5.30 19.77
C PHE A 788 -18.97 5.23 20.48
N ASP A 789 -20.05 5.60 19.78
CA ASP A 789 -21.41 5.64 20.33
C ASP A 789 -22.00 4.24 20.60
N ASN A 790 -21.50 3.19 19.92
CA ASN A 790 -21.96 1.80 20.02
C ASN A 790 -20.81 0.81 20.25
N GLY A 791 -20.29 0.69 21.48
CA GLY A 791 -19.49 -0.49 21.90
C GLY A 791 -18.45 -1.04 20.90
N VAL A 792 -18.27 -2.37 20.88
CA VAL A 792 -17.45 -3.09 19.88
C VAL A 792 -18.35 -3.43 18.69
N GLU A 793 -18.01 -2.94 17.50
CA GLU A 793 -18.62 -3.39 16.23
C GLU A 793 -17.65 -4.36 15.54
N ASP A 794 -18.06 -5.62 15.37
CA ASP A 794 -17.32 -6.61 14.59
C ASP A 794 -17.62 -6.38 13.09
N VAL A 795 -16.59 -6.08 12.30
CA VAL A 795 -16.72 -5.97 10.83
C VAL A 795 -16.06 -7.19 10.19
N ILE A 796 -16.85 -8.03 9.53
CA ILE A 796 -16.32 -9.15 8.75
C ILE A 796 -15.68 -8.57 7.49
N LEU A 797 -14.40 -8.84 7.26
CA LEU A 797 -13.69 -8.42 6.05
C LEU A 797 -13.60 -9.60 5.07
N PRO A 798 -14.01 -9.46 3.81
CA PRO A 798 -13.82 -10.50 2.79
C PRO A 798 -12.32 -10.67 2.49
N ASP A 799 -11.83 -11.91 2.42
CA ASP A 799 -10.39 -12.20 2.25
C ASP A 799 -9.92 -11.94 0.82
N ILE A 800 -8.62 -11.68 0.75
CA ILE A 800 -7.80 -11.66 -0.44
C ILE A 800 -7.24 -13.07 -0.64
N LYS A 801 -7.32 -13.59 -1.85
CA LYS A 801 -6.47 -14.74 -2.22
C LYS A 801 -4.99 -14.31 -2.21
N ALA A 802 -4.23 -14.69 -1.20
CA ALA A 802 -2.88 -15.19 -1.44
C ALA A 802 -2.98 -16.53 -2.22
N PRO A 803 -2.30 -16.69 -3.38
CA PRO A 803 -2.07 -17.99 -3.99
C PRO A 803 -1.26 -18.92 -3.09
#